data_AF-A0A6J1YI30-F1
#
_entry.id   AF-A0A6J1YI30-F1
#
_cell.length_a   1.000
_cell.length_b   1.000
_cell.length_c   1.000
_cell.angle_alpha   90.00
_cell.angle_beta   90.00
_cell.angle_gamma   90.00
#
_symmetry.space_group_name_H-M   'P 1'
#
loop_
_entity.id
_entity.type
_entity.pdbx_description
1 polymer ?
#
loop_
_entity_poly.entity_id
_entity_poly.type
_entity_poly.pdbx_seq_one_letter_code
_entity_poly.pdbx_strand_id
1 'polypeptide(L)'
;MGDRLDDYEEELEITLEQEDYEDPDVPVFQVEEPVAHEAEPTATDYHITSYPETHEVYVELHELVMDGKNQELRWVEVAHWMRLEENLGEDGTWGCPHLSYLTFWSLLELRRAFAKGAVLLDLPETSLAGVANQLLDRFIYEDLIRPDDRETLLRTLLLQHSHARDLEDLGGMKPTVVTSSGNPSEPLLSQQQPSLETKLFCKKGEKDIEEHSASGILEKIPPDSEATLVLVGRAQFLARPVLGFVRLKEASSLEEAPLLEEAVRLQVPVRFLFVLLGPEAPHIDYTQLGRAAATLMSEKVFRIEAYLAQSRDELVDNLEEFLDCSLVLPPSEVPSEKALLGLVPVQRELLQRRVGTVRQEPRLYKGLDLNGGPEVPGGPEDPLRRTGRFFGGLVRDIKRRYSHYPSDITDAFSPQVLATVIFIYFAALSPAITFGGLLGEKTFNHMGVSELLISTAAQGIIFSLLGAQPLLVVGFSGPLLVFEEAFFSFCSSNNLEYIVGRVWIGFWLVLLVVLIVAFEGSFLVQFISRYTQEIFSILISLIFISETFFKLIKIFQDHPLQKDYDYNVTTVPKPQAPLPNTALLSLVLMAGTFFLAMILRKFKNSSYFPGWLRRIIGDFGVPISILIMVLVDFSVKDTYTQKLSVPKGLSVSNSSVRGWIIHPLGLHLPFPIWMMFASVLPALLVFILIFLESQITTLLISKPERKMVKGSGFHLDLLLIIGMGGVGALFGLPWLSATTVRSITHANALTVMVKDSTPGAAPQIQSVREQRISGLLVAVLVGVSILMGPILSLIPLAVLFGIFLYMGVTSLSGIQLFDRLLLLFKPPKYHPVVPYVKRVKTWRMHLFTSIQIICLVVLWVVKSFQAISLILPFILILTVPLRRLLLPLIFRELELKCLDADDAKPNFDEEEGQDEYNEAPMPV
;
A
#
# COMPACT_ATOMS: atom_id res chain seq x y z
N MET A 1 62.29 -1.23 -1.87
CA MET A 1 61.40 -1.51 -0.73
C MET A 1 60.18 -2.24 -1.28
N GLY A 2 60.45 -3.41 -1.88
CA GLY A 2 59.49 -4.19 -2.68
C GLY A 2 59.73 -5.69 -2.59
N ASP A 3 60.48 -6.16 -1.58
CA ASP A 3 60.80 -7.59 -1.39
C ASP A 3 60.30 -8.06 0.00
N ARG A 4 59.12 -7.60 0.42
CA ARG A 4 58.53 -7.96 1.74
C ARG A 4 57.01 -8.11 1.74
N LEU A 5 56.39 -8.11 0.56
CA LEU A 5 54.96 -8.32 0.38
C LEU A 5 54.66 -9.67 -0.27
N ASP A 6 55.58 -10.19 -1.09
CA ASP A 6 55.39 -11.48 -1.78
C ASP A 6 55.52 -12.69 -0.83
N ASP A 7 56.32 -12.58 0.24
CA ASP A 7 56.46 -13.65 1.25
C ASP A 7 55.22 -13.85 2.15
N TYR A 8 54.26 -12.92 2.16
CA TYR A 8 53.02 -13.04 2.95
C TYR A 8 51.83 -13.60 2.14
N GLU A 9 51.90 -13.58 0.82
CA GLU A 9 50.85 -14.17 -0.04
C GLU A 9 51.11 -15.67 -0.32
N GLU A 10 52.38 -16.11 -0.40
CA GLU A 10 52.71 -17.53 -0.55
C GLU A 10 52.49 -18.38 0.72
N GLU A 11 52.55 -17.78 1.92
CA GLU A 11 52.27 -18.50 3.20
C GLU A 11 50.77 -18.69 3.47
N LEU A 12 49.88 -17.96 2.79
CA LEU A 12 48.43 -18.12 2.93
C LEU A 12 47.85 -19.17 1.96
N GLU A 13 48.53 -19.45 0.84
CA GLU A 13 48.12 -20.47 -0.14
C GLU A 13 48.52 -21.90 0.26
N ILE A 14 49.43 -22.07 1.22
CA ILE A 14 49.91 -23.39 1.67
C ILE A 14 49.09 -23.97 2.84
N THR A 15 48.15 -23.22 3.42
CA THR A 15 47.38 -23.66 4.62
C THR A 15 45.96 -24.16 4.32
N LEU A 16 45.57 -24.39 3.06
CA LEU A 16 44.22 -24.86 2.69
C LEU A 16 44.16 -25.99 1.66
N GLU A 17 45.15 -26.88 1.63
CA GLU A 17 45.01 -28.19 0.98
C GLU A 17 45.36 -29.32 1.96
N GLN A 18 44.32 -29.81 2.65
CA GLN A 18 44.04 -31.23 2.95
C GLN A 18 43.12 -31.33 4.16
N GLU A 19 41.82 -31.51 3.91
CA GLU A 19 41.00 -32.45 4.68
C GLU A 19 39.80 -32.83 3.81
N ASP A 20 39.87 -34.05 3.26
CA ASP A 20 38.75 -34.74 2.62
C ASP A 20 37.56 -34.78 3.58
N TYR A 21 36.41 -34.25 3.14
CA TYR A 21 35.12 -34.53 3.77
C TYR A 21 34.18 -35.11 2.73
N GLU A 22 33.87 -36.40 2.93
CA GLU A 22 32.82 -37.14 2.26
C GLU A 22 31.47 -36.44 2.47
N ASP A 23 30.72 -36.26 1.38
CA ASP A 23 29.38 -35.67 1.37
C ASP A 23 28.37 -36.74 1.84
N PRO A 24 27.68 -36.59 2.98
CA PRO A 24 26.64 -37.51 3.38
C PRO A 24 25.32 -37.14 2.69
N ASP A 25 24.74 -38.12 2.00
CA ASP A 25 23.40 -38.09 1.39
C ASP A 25 22.38 -37.26 2.18
N VAL A 26 21.92 -36.15 1.59
CA VAL A 26 20.73 -35.43 2.07
C VAL A 26 19.51 -35.97 1.32
N PRO A 27 18.48 -36.49 2.02
CA PRO A 27 17.37 -37.21 1.39
C PRO A 27 16.45 -36.26 0.62
N VAL A 28 16.15 -36.64 -0.62
CA VAL A 28 15.08 -36.06 -1.43
C VAL A 28 13.75 -36.31 -0.72
N PHE A 29 13.13 -35.27 -0.17
CA PHE A 29 11.74 -35.34 0.25
C PHE A 29 10.84 -35.42 -0.99
N GLN A 30 10.36 -36.63 -1.29
CA GLN A 30 9.20 -36.82 -2.15
C GLN A 30 7.97 -36.24 -1.44
N VAL A 31 7.39 -35.18 -2.01
CA VAL A 31 6.03 -34.74 -1.66
C VAL A 31 5.10 -35.48 -2.61
N GLU A 32 4.48 -36.56 -2.12
CA GLU A 32 3.30 -37.17 -2.73
C GLU A 32 2.11 -36.22 -2.56
N GLU A 33 1.53 -35.75 -3.67
CA GLU A 33 0.22 -35.11 -3.68
C GLU A 33 -0.88 -36.16 -3.46
N PRO A 34 -1.83 -35.95 -2.53
CA PRO A 34 -2.89 -36.92 -2.30
C PRO A 34 -3.96 -36.83 -3.39
N VAL A 35 -4.34 -38.00 -3.91
CA VAL A 35 -5.45 -38.19 -4.86
C VAL A 35 -6.77 -37.78 -4.21
N ALA A 36 -7.46 -36.80 -4.81
CA ALA A 36 -8.79 -36.38 -4.40
C ALA A 36 -9.86 -37.32 -4.97
N HIS A 37 -10.75 -37.83 -4.12
CA HIS A 37 -11.95 -38.56 -4.54
C HIS A 37 -13.05 -37.60 -4.99
N GLU A 38 -13.61 -37.84 -6.17
CA GLU A 38 -14.77 -37.14 -6.73
C GLU A 38 -16.02 -37.36 -5.85
N ALA A 39 -16.72 -36.28 -5.50
CA ALA A 39 -18.06 -36.31 -4.93
C ALA A 39 -19.02 -35.51 -5.84
N GLU A 40 -20.18 -36.11 -6.10
CA GLU A 40 -21.18 -35.68 -7.09
C GLU A 40 -21.76 -34.26 -6.86
N PRO A 41 -22.11 -33.51 -7.92
CA PRO A 41 -22.70 -32.19 -7.81
C PRO A 41 -24.23 -32.26 -7.58
N THR A 42 -24.74 -31.50 -6.62
CA THR A 42 -26.20 -31.24 -6.48
C THR A 42 -26.53 -29.85 -7.00
N ALA A 43 -27.61 -29.77 -7.79
CA ALA A 43 -28.07 -28.59 -8.50
C ALA A 43 -28.63 -27.50 -7.57
N THR A 44 -28.02 -26.31 -7.61
CA THR A 44 -28.64 -24.98 -7.81
C THR A 44 -27.63 -23.90 -7.45
N ASP A 45 -26.89 -23.37 -8.41
CA ASP A 45 -26.28 -22.05 -8.30
C ASP A 45 -26.22 -21.38 -9.69
N TYR A 46 -26.71 -20.15 -9.74
CA TYR A 46 -26.83 -19.34 -10.94
C TYR A 46 -25.44 -18.88 -11.40
N HIS A 47 -25.11 -19.16 -12.66
CA HIS A 47 -23.85 -18.81 -13.31
C HIS A 47 -23.53 -17.31 -13.31
N ILE A 48 -22.48 -16.92 -12.59
CA ILE A 48 -21.61 -15.80 -12.97
C ILE A 48 -20.31 -16.48 -13.43
N THR A 49 -19.94 -16.25 -14.68
CA THR A 49 -18.76 -16.79 -15.36
C THR A 49 -17.50 -16.62 -14.51
N SER A 50 -16.97 -17.73 -14.02
CA SER A 50 -15.65 -17.87 -13.43
C SER A 50 -14.58 -17.41 -14.42
N TYR A 51 -13.66 -16.55 -13.98
CA TYR A 51 -12.41 -16.35 -14.72
C TYR A 51 -11.68 -17.71 -14.76
N PRO A 52 -11.14 -18.12 -15.92
CA PRO A 52 -10.57 -19.45 -16.07
C PRO A 52 -9.43 -19.62 -15.06
N GLU A 53 -9.47 -20.72 -14.31
CA GLU A 53 -8.33 -21.24 -13.57
C GLU A 53 -7.11 -21.26 -14.50
N THR A 54 -5.89 -21.09 -13.99
CA THR A 54 -4.72 -20.96 -14.86
C THR A 54 -4.44 -22.28 -15.59
N HIS A 55 -5.01 -22.46 -16.78
CA HIS A 55 -4.74 -23.58 -17.67
C HIS A 55 -3.24 -23.52 -18.03
N GLU A 56 -2.52 -24.63 -17.86
CA GLU A 56 -1.15 -24.72 -18.38
C GLU A 56 -1.24 -24.69 -19.90
N VAL A 57 -0.48 -23.80 -20.55
CA VAL A 57 -0.57 -23.62 -22.00
C VAL A 57 0.59 -24.32 -22.68
N TYR A 58 0.25 -25.11 -23.68
CA TYR A 58 1.17 -25.75 -24.61
C TYR A 58 1.28 -24.88 -25.86
N VAL A 59 2.48 -24.58 -26.34
CA VAL A 59 2.69 -23.74 -27.52
C VAL A 59 3.39 -24.56 -28.59
N GLU A 60 2.85 -24.56 -29.80
CA GLU A 60 3.38 -25.30 -30.96
C GLU A 60 3.82 -24.30 -32.04
N LEU A 61 5.00 -24.52 -32.62
CA LEU A 61 5.50 -23.76 -33.76
C LEU A 61 5.54 -24.64 -35.00
N HIS A 62 4.76 -24.28 -36.01
CA HIS A 62 4.74 -24.96 -37.30
C HIS A 62 5.39 -24.09 -38.38
N GLU A 63 6.32 -24.69 -39.13
CA GLU A 63 6.95 -24.06 -40.29
C GLU A 63 6.38 -24.63 -41.59
N LEU A 64 6.22 -23.77 -42.60
CA LEU A 64 5.80 -24.19 -43.94
C LEU A 64 6.98 -24.76 -44.72
N VAL A 65 6.87 -26.05 -45.07
CA VAL A 65 7.95 -26.79 -45.73
C VAL A 65 7.44 -27.62 -46.91
N MET A 66 8.33 -27.95 -47.85
CA MET A 66 8.08 -28.93 -48.91
C MET A 66 8.53 -30.33 -48.48
N ASP A 67 7.65 -31.31 -48.68
CA ASP A 67 7.95 -32.73 -48.53
C ASP A 67 8.98 -33.19 -49.59
N GLY A 68 10.06 -33.82 -49.14
CA GLY A 68 11.08 -34.40 -50.01
C GLY A 68 10.61 -35.55 -50.91
N LYS A 69 9.56 -36.31 -50.53
CA LYS A 69 9.05 -37.45 -51.33
C LYS A 69 8.04 -37.04 -52.38
N ASN A 70 7.00 -36.30 -51.99
CA ASN A 70 5.88 -35.95 -52.89
C ASN A 70 5.96 -34.53 -53.47
N GLN A 71 6.93 -33.70 -53.03
CA GLN A 71 7.04 -32.28 -53.39
C GLN A 71 5.78 -31.46 -53.11
N GLU A 72 5.00 -31.84 -52.09
CA GLU A 72 3.83 -31.11 -51.63
C GLU A 72 4.18 -30.15 -50.49
N LEU A 73 3.47 -29.03 -50.39
CA LEU A 73 3.60 -28.09 -49.28
C LEU A 73 2.80 -28.58 -48.07
N ARG A 74 3.42 -28.58 -46.89
CA ARG A 74 2.79 -28.97 -45.61
C ARG A 74 3.29 -28.11 -44.45
N TRP A 75 2.46 -27.99 -43.42
CA TRP A 75 2.86 -27.41 -42.14
C TRP A 75 3.48 -28.49 -41.27
N VAL A 76 4.65 -28.26 -40.72
CA VAL A 76 5.35 -29.26 -39.89
C VAL A 76 5.74 -28.62 -38.57
N GLU A 77 5.45 -29.32 -37.48
CA GLU A 77 5.89 -28.93 -36.13
C GLU A 77 7.41 -28.97 -36.03
N VAL A 78 8.03 -27.82 -35.71
CA VAL A 78 9.50 -27.69 -35.60
C VAL A 78 9.98 -27.47 -34.17
N ALA A 79 9.11 -26.95 -33.29
CA ALA A 79 9.44 -26.68 -31.89
C ALA A 79 8.16 -26.55 -31.04
N HIS A 80 8.27 -26.81 -29.73
CA HIS A 80 7.18 -26.59 -28.79
C HIS A 80 7.64 -26.06 -27.41
N TRP A 81 6.68 -25.53 -26.64
CA TRP A 81 6.90 -24.98 -25.29
C TRP A 81 5.78 -25.37 -24.31
N MET A 82 6.17 -25.77 -23.11
CA MET A 82 5.27 -25.75 -21.92
C MET A 82 5.80 -24.77 -20.86
N ARG A 83 7.14 -24.66 -20.76
CA ARG A 83 7.93 -23.67 -20.00
C ARG A 83 9.35 -23.53 -20.55
N LEU A 84 9.91 -24.66 -20.99
CA LEU A 84 11.16 -24.78 -21.72
C LEU A 84 10.86 -25.11 -23.19
N GLU A 85 11.82 -24.84 -24.05
CA GLU A 85 11.78 -25.12 -25.48
C GLU A 85 12.38 -26.48 -25.79
N GLU A 86 11.70 -27.25 -26.64
CA GLU A 86 12.24 -28.44 -27.30
C GLU A 86 12.13 -28.24 -28.82
N ASN A 87 13.21 -28.57 -29.53
CA ASN A 87 13.31 -28.43 -30.98
C ASN A 87 13.33 -29.82 -31.63
N LEU A 88 12.72 -29.94 -32.82
CA LEU A 88 12.73 -31.18 -33.59
C LEU A 88 14.03 -31.30 -34.40
N GLY A 89 14.71 -32.43 -34.29
CA GLY A 89 15.91 -32.76 -35.06
C GLY A 89 15.59 -33.22 -36.49
N GLU A 90 16.60 -33.18 -37.36
CA GLU A 90 16.49 -33.66 -38.76
C GLU A 90 16.10 -35.16 -38.85
N ASP A 91 16.42 -35.93 -37.81
CA ASP A 91 16.13 -37.36 -37.69
C ASP A 91 14.70 -37.65 -37.15
N GLY A 92 13.86 -36.62 -36.96
CA GLY A 92 12.51 -36.76 -36.39
C GLY A 92 12.46 -36.99 -34.88
N THR A 93 13.60 -36.85 -34.20
CA THR A 93 13.71 -36.98 -32.74
C THR A 93 13.72 -35.62 -32.06
N TRP A 94 13.03 -35.50 -30.92
CA TRP A 94 13.04 -34.29 -30.09
C TRP A 94 14.38 -34.11 -29.40
N GLY A 95 14.93 -32.89 -29.42
CA GLY A 95 16.13 -32.50 -28.70
C GLY A 95 15.90 -32.32 -27.19
N CYS A 96 16.97 -31.99 -26.46
CA CYS A 96 16.86 -31.77 -25.01
C CYS A 96 16.13 -30.45 -24.66
N PRO A 97 15.30 -30.43 -23.59
CA PRO A 97 14.63 -29.21 -23.14
C PRO A 97 15.62 -28.16 -22.66
N HIS A 98 15.48 -26.93 -23.14
CA HIS A 98 16.38 -25.82 -22.82
C HIS A 98 15.63 -24.49 -22.71
N LEU A 99 16.29 -23.47 -22.15
CA LEU A 99 15.73 -22.12 -22.08
C LEU A 99 15.79 -21.47 -23.46
N SER A 100 14.68 -20.89 -23.92
CA SER A 100 14.63 -20.13 -25.16
C SER A 100 15.57 -18.93 -25.11
N TYR A 101 16.47 -18.84 -26.09
CA TYR A 101 17.16 -17.60 -26.39
C TYR A 101 16.44 -16.89 -27.54
N LEU A 102 16.29 -15.57 -27.41
CA LEU A 102 15.64 -14.70 -28.37
C LEU A 102 16.65 -13.69 -28.91
N THR A 103 16.61 -13.44 -30.22
CA THR A 103 17.48 -12.43 -30.83
C THR A 103 16.84 -11.06 -30.74
N PHE A 104 17.62 -10.02 -30.49
CA PHE A 104 17.12 -8.64 -30.42
C PHE A 104 16.34 -8.23 -31.68
N TRP A 105 16.80 -8.66 -32.86
CA TRP A 105 16.11 -8.40 -34.12
C TRP A 105 14.75 -9.09 -34.23
N SER A 106 14.63 -10.36 -33.79
CA SER A 106 13.34 -11.06 -33.77
C SER A 106 12.31 -10.36 -32.88
N LEU A 107 12.73 -9.88 -31.70
CA LEU A 107 11.87 -9.13 -30.77
C LEU A 107 11.43 -7.78 -31.34
N LEU A 108 12.36 -7.04 -31.96
CA LEU A 108 12.06 -5.73 -32.55
C LEU A 108 11.10 -5.88 -33.74
N GLU A 109 11.31 -6.88 -34.59
CA GLU A 109 10.44 -7.13 -35.73
C GLU A 109 9.09 -7.68 -35.29
N LEU A 110 9.04 -8.52 -34.24
CA LEU A 110 7.78 -8.95 -33.61
C LEU A 110 6.97 -7.75 -33.11
N ARG A 111 7.59 -6.81 -32.38
CA ARG A 111 6.93 -5.58 -31.94
C ARG A 111 6.38 -4.76 -33.11
N ARG A 112 7.16 -4.60 -34.18
CA ARG A 112 6.73 -3.87 -35.38
C ARG A 112 5.57 -4.57 -36.10
N ALA A 113 5.64 -5.88 -36.21
CA ALA A 113 4.61 -6.71 -36.83
C ALA A 113 3.32 -6.71 -36.00
N PHE A 114 3.41 -6.78 -34.67
CA PHE A 114 2.28 -6.75 -33.75
C PHE A 114 1.57 -5.37 -33.76
N ALA A 115 2.35 -4.29 -33.78
CA ALA A 115 1.81 -2.92 -33.82
C ALA A 115 1.00 -2.62 -35.10
N LYS A 116 1.28 -3.32 -36.20
CA LYS A 116 0.60 -3.16 -37.49
C LYS A 116 -0.21 -4.40 -37.91
N GLY A 117 -0.24 -5.44 -37.08
CA GLY A 117 -0.87 -6.71 -37.39
C GLY A 117 -2.36 -6.69 -37.10
N ALA A 118 -3.07 -7.66 -37.68
CA ALA A 118 -4.48 -7.86 -37.42
C ALA A 118 -4.70 -8.66 -36.13
N VAL A 119 -5.57 -8.15 -35.27
CA VAL A 119 -5.92 -8.77 -33.98
C VAL A 119 -7.41 -9.07 -33.96
N LEU A 120 -7.77 -10.34 -33.79
CA LEU A 120 -9.14 -10.82 -33.62
C LEU A 120 -9.29 -11.43 -32.22
N LEU A 121 -10.09 -10.78 -31.37
CA LEU A 121 -10.31 -11.22 -29.99
C LEU A 121 -11.71 -11.85 -29.85
N ASP A 122 -11.78 -12.97 -29.13
CA ASP A 122 -13.00 -13.74 -28.86
C ASP A 122 -13.76 -14.19 -30.12
N LEU A 123 -13.01 -14.71 -31.10
CA LEU A 123 -13.56 -15.22 -32.34
C LEU A 123 -14.43 -16.47 -32.10
N PRO A 124 -15.71 -16.51 -32.51
CA PRO A 124 -16.63 -17.63 -32.24
C PRO A 124 -16.51 -18.78 -33.26
N GLU A 125 -15.39 -18.91 -33.97
CA GLU A 125 -15.17 -19.95 -34.98
C GLU A 125 -14.58 -21.22 -34.35
N THR A 126 -14.98 -22.38 -34.86
CA THR A 126 -14.56 -23.70 -34.34
C THR A 126 -13.77 -24.54 -35.35
N SER A 127 -13.46 -23.98 -36.53
CA SER A 127 -12.72 -24.67 -37.60
C SER A 127 -11.58 -23.79 -38.12
N LEU A 128 -10.46 -24.39 -38.51
CA LEU A 128 -9.34 -23.64 -39.09
C LEU A 128 -9.76 -22.86 -40.35
N ALA A 129 -10.64 -23.43 -41.17
CA ALA A 129 -11.20 -22.76 -42.34
C ALA A 129 -12.03 -21.51 -41.99
N GLY A 130 -12.84 -21.55 -40.92
CA GLY A 130 -13.57 -20.39 -40.43
C GLY A 130 -12.63 -19.29 -39.94
N VAL A 131 -11.65 -19.67 -39.11
CA VAL A 131 -10.63 -18.75 -38.57
C VAL A 131 -9.82 -18.10 -39.69
N ALA A 132 -9.33 -18.89 -40.65
CA ALA A 132 -8.53 -18.41 -41.78
C ALA A 132 -9.31 -17.42 -42.66
N ASN A 133 -10.59 -17.68 -42.95
CA ASN A 133 -11.42 -16.75 -43.72
C ASN A 133 -11.58 -15.40 -43.01
N GLN A 134 -11.93 -15.39 -41.72
CA GLN A 134 -12.10 -14.14 -40.97
C GLN A 134 -10.77 -13.38 -40.84
N LEU A 135 -9.66 -14.09 -40.64
CA LEU A 135 -8.34 -13.48 -40.54
C LEU A 135 -7.90 -12.83 -41.87
N LEU A 136 -8.10 -13.51 -43.01
CA LEU A 136 -7.76 -12.97 -44.32
C LEU A 136 -8.62 -11.76 -44.70
N ASP A 137 -9.92 -11.79 -44.39
CA ASP A 137 -10.80 -10.64 -44.61
C ASP A 137 -10.34 -9.44 -43.76
N ARG A 138 -9.84 -9.70 -42.54
CA ARG A 138 -9.23 -8.66 -41.69
C ARG A 138 -7.91 -8.15 -42.24
N PHE A 139 -7.06 -9.01 -42.79
CA PHE A 139 -5.82 -8.60 -43.45
C PHE A 139 -6.07 -7.70 -44.66
N ILE A 140 -7.13 -7.95 -45.44
CA ILE A 140 -7.53 -7.08 -46.56
C ILE A 140 -8.06 -5.75 -46.03
N TYR A 141 -8.91 -5.77 -45.01
CA TYR A 141 -9.46 -4.55 -44.41
C TYR A 141 -8.38 -3.62 -43.84
N GLU A 142 -7.30 -4.17 -43.30
CA GLU A 142 -6.16 -3.42 -42.76
C GLU A 142 -5.04 -3.13 -43.79
N ASP A 143 -5.30 -3.36 -45.08
CA ASP A 143 -4.35 -3.19 -46.19
C ASP A 143 -3.01 -3.95 -46.00
N LEU A 144 -3.05 -5.10 -45.33
CA LEU A 144 -1.88 -5.95 -45.09
C LEU A 144 -1.57 -6.85 -46.29
N ILE A 145 -2.61 -7.35 -46.97
CA ILE A 145 -2.50 -8.18 -48.17
C ILE A 145 -3.36 -7.60 -49.30
N ARG A 146 -3.03 -7.93 -50.56
CA ARG A 146 -3.87 -7.55 -51.70
C ARG A 146 -5.06 -8.52 -51.81
N PRO A 147 -6.24 -8.05 -52.27
CA PRO A 147 -7.38 -8.94 -52.50
C PRO A 147 -7.09 -10.12 -53.43
N ASP A 148 -6.22 -9.92 -54.42
CA ASP A 148 -5.81 -10.94 -55.40
C ASP A 148 -5.04 -12.11 -54.76
N ASP A 149 -4.38 -11.87 -53.63
CA ASP A 149 -3.56 -12.88 -52.94
C ASP A 149 -4.37 -13.75 -51.96
N ARG A 150 -5.65 -13.42 -51.74
CA ARG A 150 -6.54 -14.06 -50.76
C ARG A 150 -6.68 -15.57 -50.99
N GLU A 151 -6.94 -15.98 -52.23
CA GLU A 151 -7.17 -17.40 -52.54
C GLU A 151 -5.93 -18.26 -52.32
N THR A 152 -4.75 -17.74 -52.70
CA THR A 152 -3.47 -18.42 -52.53
C THR A 152 -3.13 -18.58 -51.05
N LEU A 153 -3.34 -17.54 -50.24
CA LEU A 153 -3.11 -17.60 -48.79
C LEU A 153 -4.12 -18.50 -48.08
N LEU A 154 -5.39 -18.50 -48.49
CA LEU A 154 -6.41 -19.40 -47.94
C LEU A 154 -6.03 -20.87 -48.20
N ARG A 155 -5.60 -21.20 -49.43
CA ARG A 155 -5.10 -22.55 -49.75
C ARG A 155 -3.87 -22.92 -48.92
N THR A 156 -2.98 -21.96 -48.68
CA THR A 156 -1.74 -22.18 -47.90
C THR A 156 -2.03 -22.43 -46.42
N LEU A 157 -2.96 -21.68 -45.81
CA LEU A 157 -3.34 -21.85 -44.41
C LEU A 157 -4.13 -23.13 -44.14
N LEU A 158 -4.69 -23.76 -45.18
CA LEU A 158 -5.47 -25.01 -45.09
C LEU A 158 -4.70 -26.23 -45.58
N LEU A 159 -3.38 -26.13 -45.74
CA LEU A 159 -2.53 -27.28 -46.04
C LEU A 159 -2.54 -28.27 -44.86
N GLN A 160 -2.14 -29.51 -45.12
CA GLN A 160 -2.07 -30.55 -44.09
C GLN A 160 -0.97 -30.22 -43.06
N HIS A 161 -1.30 -30.38 -41.77
CA HIS A 161 -0.37 -30.28 -40.66
C HIS A 161 0.20 -31.68 -40.35
N SER A 162 1.51 -31.77 -40.15
CA SER A 162 2.24 -33.01 -39.86
C SER A 162 3.02 -32.85 -38.55
N HIS A 163 2.95 -33.85 -37.68
CA HIS A 163 3.65 -33.85 -36.39
C HIS A 163 4.93 -34.70 -36.43
N ALA A 164 5.74 -34.64 -35.38
CA ALA A 164 7.07 -35.28 -35.30
C ALA A 164 7.11 -36.76 -35.74
N ARG A 165 6.06 -37.55 -35.49
CA ARG A 165 6.01 -38.98 -35.87
C ARG A 165 5.69 -39.23 -37.35
N ASP A 166 5.11 -38.25 -38.04
CA ASP A 166 4.82 -38.34 -39.48
C ASP A 166 6.08 -38.06 -40.32
N LEU A 167 7.20 -37.67 -39.68
CA LEU A 167 8.46 -37.32 -40.34
C LEU A 167 9.22 -38.54 -40.86
N GLU A 168 9.05 -39.73 -40.26
CA GLU A 168 9.62 -41.00 -40.79
C GLU A 168 9.10 -41.31 -42.21
N ASP A 169 7.88 -40.85 -42.50
CA ASP A 169 7.23 -41.00 -43.80
C ASP A 169 7.62 -39.90 -44.80
N LEU A 170 8.28 -38.82 -44.38
CA LEU A 170 8.66 -37.66 -45.20
C LEU A 170 10.16 -37.74 -45.55
N GLY A 171 10.52 -37.65 -46.83
CA GLY A 171 11.91 -37.87 -47.32
C GLY A 171 12.88 -36.72 -47.06
N GLY A 172 12.78 -36.06 -45.91
CA GLY A 172 13.53 -34.86 -45.54
C GLY A 172 12.73 -33.56 -45.72
N MET A 173 13.16 -32.54 -44.99
CA MET A 173 12.48 -31.25 -44.79
C MET A 173 13.22 -30.15 -45.58
N LYS A 174 12.61 -29.61 -46.65
CA LYS A 174 13.23 -28.55 -47.47
C LYS A 174 12.54 -27.18 -47.29
N PRO A 175 13.22 -26.16 -46.74
CA PRO A 175 12.63 -24.83 -46.58
C PRO A 175 12.11 -24.30 -47.92
N THR A 176 10.91 -23.73 -47.92
CA THR A 176 10.20 -23.39 -49.16
C THR A 176 9.55 -22.01 -49.11
N VAL A 177 9.41 -21.40 -50.28
CA VAL A 177 8.73 -20.12 -50.46
C VAL A 177 7.51 -20.30 -51.35
N VAL A 178 6.37 -19.72 -50.93
CA VAL A 178 5.14 -19.71 -51.73
C VAL A 178 5.18 -18.56 -52.73
N THR A 179 4.94 -18.88 -54.00
CA THR A 179 4.82 -17.89 -55.08
C THR A 179 3.36 -17.46 -55.31
N SER A 180 3.12 -16.34 -55.99
CA SER A 180 1.77 -15.86 -56.34
C SER A 180 0.95 -16.91 -57.14
N SER A 181 1.63 -17.83 -57.84
CA SER A 181 1.00 -18.94 -58.56
C SER A 181 0.57 -20.13 -57.67
N GLY A 182 0.86 -20.10 -56.38
CA GLY A 182 0.64 -21.20 -55.43
C GLY A 182 1.67 -22.33 -55.55
N ASN A 183 2.60 -22.26 -56.51
CA ASN A 183 3.67 -23.24 -56.66
C ASN A 183 4.80 -22.99 -55.66
N PRO A 184 5.40 -24.07 -55.12
CA PRO A 184 6.56 -23.94 -54.25
C PRO A 184 7.82 -23.60 -55.05
N SER A 185 8.67 -22.75 -54.48
CA SER A 185 10.01 -22.46 -55.01
C SER A 185 11.06 -22.62 -53.90
N GLU A 186 12.25 -23.08 -54.27
CA GLU A 186 13.39 -23.08 -53.35
C GLU A 186 13.82 -21.64 -53.01
N PRO A 187 14.15 -21.33 -51.75
CA PRO A 187 14.52 -20.00 -51.30
C PRO A 187 15.79 -19.49 -51.99
N LEU A 188 15.77 -18.27 -52.53
CA LEU A 188 16.91 -17.70 -53.28
C LEU A 188 18.07 -17.27 -52.37
N LEU A 189 17.78 -17.07 -51.08
CA LEU A 189 18.72 -16.57 -50.08
C LEU A 189 19.26 -17.65 -49.12
N SER A 190 19.14 -18.95 -49.44
CA SER A 190 19.44 -20.01 -48.49
C SER A 190 20.90 -20.01 -47.98
N GLN A 191 21.10 -19.59 -46.73
CA GLN A 191 22.11 -20.21 -45.88
C GLN A 191 21.65 -21.65 -45.66
N GLN A 192 22.25 -22.62 -46.38
CA GLN A 192 22.01 -24.07 -46.26
C GLN A 192 22.52 -24.66 -44.93
N GLN A 193 22.41 -23.90 -43.85
CA GLN A 193 22.92 -24.29 -42.54
C GLN A 193 21.74 -24.60 -41.62
N PRO A 194 21.75 -25.76 -40.92
CA PRO A 194 20.74 -26.03 -39.91
C PRO A 194 20.73 -24.89 -38.88
N SER A 195 19.54 -24.61 -38.34
CA SER A 195 19.36 -23.59 -37.30
C SER A 195 20.32 -23.86 -36.14
N LEU A 196 20.76 -22.79 -35.46
CA LEU A 196 21.78 -22.89 -34.43
C LEU A 196 21.30 -23.76 -33.25
N GLU A 197 19.99 -23.72 -32.98
CA GLU A 197 19.29 -24.52 -31.98
C GLU A 197 19.41 -26.02 -32.27
N THR A 198 19.07 -26.44 -33.49
CA THR A 198 19.15 -27.84 -33.89
C THR A 198 20.59 -28.35 -33.85
N LYS A 199 21.57 -27.49 -34.16
CA LYS A 199 22.99 -27.85 -34.05
C LYS A 199 23.46 -28.02 -32.60
N LEU A 200 22.99 -27.20 -31.67
CA LEU A 200 23.46 -27.18 -30.27
C LEU A 200 22.72 -28.19 -29.40
N PHE A 201 21.40 -28.33 -29.57
CA PHE A 201 20.54 -29.09 -28.67
C PHE A 201 20.04 -30.42 -29.25
N CYS A 202 20.23 -30.68 -30.55
CA CYS A 202 19.82 -31.94 -31.21
C CYS A 202 21.00 -32.81 -31.69
N LYS A 203 22.22 -32.27 -31.87
CA LYS A 203 23.37 -33.10 -32.28
C LYS A 203 24.01 -33.85 -31.11
N LYS A 204 23.81 -35.17 -31.06
CA LYS A 204 24.63 -36.09 -30.26
C LYS A 204 26.04 -36.19 -30.87
N GLY A 205 27.05 -35.84 -30.09
CA GLY A 205 28.41 -36.32 -30.34
C GLY A 205 28.49 -37.82 -30.07
N GLU A 206 29.23 -38.56 -30.91
CA GLU A 206 29.60 -39.96 -30.66
C GLU A 206 30.39 -40.06 -29.35
N LYS A 207 29.69 -40.26 -28.23
CA LYS A 207 30.12 -40.84 -26.93
C LYS A 207 29.11 -40.38 -25.90
N ASP A 208 28.07 -41.19 -25.70
CA ASP A 208 27.56 -41.62 -24.40
C ASP A 208 26.27 -42.40 -24.65
N ILE A 209 26.38 -43.72 -24.54
CA ILE A 209 25.25 -44.64 -24.57
C ILE A 209 24.76 -44.74 -23.13
N GLU A 210 23.83 -43.87 -22.77
CA GLU A 210 22.79 -44.18 -21.80
C GLU A 210 21.44 -43.82 -22.42
N GLU A 211 20.52 -44.78 -22.37
CA GLU A 211 19.16 -44.68 -22.89
C GLU A 211 18.44 -43.47 -22.28
N HIS A 212 18.32 -42.37 -23.02
CA HIS A 212 17.32 -41.34 -22.75
C HIS A 212 16.17 -41.54 -23.74
N SER A 213 15.20 -42.34 -23.29
CA SER A 213 13.91 -42.54 -23.93
C SER A 213 13.08 -41.25 -23.89
N ALA A 214 12.47 -40.90 -25.03
CA ALA A 214 11.25 -40.11 -25.24
C ALA A 214 11.04 -38.81 -24.41
N SER A 215 10.79 -37.69 -25.12
CA SER A 215 10.39 -36.39 -24.56
C SER A 215 9.42 -36.50 -23.37
N GLY A 216 9.89 -36.21 -22.16
CA GLY A 216 9.06 -36.25 -20.94
C GLY A 216 8.00 -35.14 -20.85
N ILE A 217 7.97 -34.20 -21.81
CA ILE A 217 6.99 -33.10 -21.90
C ILE A 217 5.64 -33.61 -22.43
N LEU A 218 5.65 -34.42 -23.50
CA LEU A 218 4.42 -34.94 -24.14
C LEU A 218 3.63 -35.93 -23.25
N GLU A 219 4.29 -36.63 -22.32
CA GLU A 219 3.64 -37.52 -21.34
C GLU A 219 3.10 -36.77 -20.11
N LYS A 220 3.42 -35.48 -19.94
CA LYS A 220 3.11 -34.68 -18.74
C LYS A 220 2.13 -33.53 -18.97
N ILE A 221 1.46 -33.46 -20.12
CA ILE A 221 0.50 -32.40 -20.41
C ILE A 221 -0.75 -32.60 -19.52
N PRO A 222 -1.12 -31.62 -18.67
CA PRO A 222 -2.35 -31.69 -17.89
C PRO A 222 -3.60 -31.83 -18.77
N PRO A 223 -4.66 -32.51 -18.29
CA PRO A 223 -5.87 -32.74 -19.08
C PRO A 223 -6.62 -31.44 -19.44
N ASP A 224 -6.45 -30.37 -18.68
CA ASP A 224 -7.07 -29.05 -18.91
C ASP A 224 -6.09 -28.06 -19.60
N SER A 225 -5.14 -28.54 -20.40
CA SER A 225 -4.24 -27.64 -21.12
C SER A 225 -4.89 -27.04 -22.36
N GLU A 226 -4.64 -25.75 -22.60
CA GLU A 226 -5.02 -25.06 -23.83
C GLU A 226 -3.78 -24.82 -24.71
N ALA A 227 -3.92 -24.94 -26.02
CA ALA A 227 -2.82 -24.78 -26.97
C ALA A 227 -2.75 -23.38 -27.60
N THR A 228 -1.53 -22.92 -27.90
CA THR A 228 -1.27 -21.79 -28.79
C THR A 228 -0.55 -22.28 -30.03
N LEU A 229 -1.16 -22.10 -31.20
CA LEU A 229 -0.57 -22.52 -32.48
C LEU A 229 0.11 -21.33 -33.16
N VAL A 230 1.37 -21.48 -33.54
CA VAL A 230 2.16 -20.45 -34.23
C VAL A 230 2.54 -20.95 -35.63
N LEU A 231 1.96 -20.35 -36.67
CA LEU A 231 2.21 -20.69 -38.07
C LEU A 231 3.17 -19.69 -38.70
N VAL A 232 4.24 -20.20 -39.29
CA VAL A 232 5.33 -19.39 -39.85
C VAL A 232 5.68 -19.82 -41.28
N GLY A 233 5.62 -18.90 -42.24
CA GLY A 233 5.89 -19.22 -43.64
C GLY A 233 6.44 -18.06 -44.47
N ARG A 234 7.09 -18.41 -45.58
CA ARG A 234 7.66 -17.46 -46.54
C ARG A 234 6.75 -17.36 -47.76
N ALA A 235 6.33 -16.13 -48.10
CA ALA A 235 5.46 -15.83 -49.23
C ALA A 235 6.01 -14.62 -50.01
N GLN A 236 6.58 -14.89 -51.20
CA GLN A 236 7.35 -13.90 -51.98
C GLN A 236 6.52 -12.73 -52.50
N PHE A 237 5.22 -12.93 -52.67
CA PHE A 237 4.30 -11.94 -53.22
C PHE A 237 3.84 -10.88 -52.20
N LEU A 238 4.07 -11.12 -50.91
CA LEU A 238 3.78 -10.15 -49.86
C LEU A 238 4.81 -9.02 -49.87
N ALA A 239 4.37 -7.76 -49.72
CA ALA A 239 5.28 -6.61 -49.72
C ALA A 239 6.04 -6.42 -48.40
N ARG A 240 5.49 -6.95 -47.30
CA ARG A 240 5.98 -6.81 -45.92
C ARG A 240 5.56 -8.03 -45.09
N PRO A 241 6.21 -8.31 -43.95
CA PRO A 241 5.73 -9.28 -42.99
C PRO A 241 4.33 -8.91 -42.48
N VAL A 242 3.46 -9.91 -42.39
CA VAL A 242 2.08 -9.81 -41.91
C VAL A 242 1.94 -10.70 -40.69
N LEU A 243 1.36 -10.15 -39.63
CA LEU A 243 1.06 -10.84 -38.37
C LEU A 243 -0.45 -10.83 -38.15
N GLY A 244 -1.01 -12.02 -37.91
CA GLY A 244 -2.35 -12.23 -37.42
C GLY A 244 -2.34 -12.84 -36.03
N PHE A 245 -2.97 -12.19 -35.05
CA PHE A 245 -3.20 -12.73 -33.72
C PHE A 245 -4.69 -13.00 -33.54
N VAL A 246 -5.05 -14.23 -33.19
CA VAL A 246 -6.43 -14.64 -32.96
C VAL A 246 -6.55 -15.26 -31.57
N ARG A 247 -7.48 -14.76 -30.76
CA ARG A 247 -7.98 -15.43 -29.55
C ARG A 247 -9.36 -15.98 -29.86
N LEU A 248 -9.54 -17.30 -29.80
CA LEU A 248 -10.86 -17.93 -29.93
C LEU A 248 -11.69 -17.66 -28.69
N LYS A 249 -13.02 -17.68 -28.84
CA LYS A 249 -13.96 -17.51 -27.72
C LYS A 249 -13.95 -18.73 -26.78
N GLU A 250 -13.87 -19.92 -27.35
CA GLU A 250 -13.74 -21.22 -26.68
C GLU A 250 -12.58 -21.98 -27.35
N ALA A 251 -11.80 -22.73 -26.57
CA ALA A 251 -10.71 -23.52 -27.13
C ALA A 251 -11.30 -24.67 -27.97
N SER A 252 -10.78 -24.89 -29.17
CA SER A 252 -11.34 -25.87 -30.11
C SER A 252 -10.23 -26.66 -30.81
N SER A 253 -10.50 -27.93 -31.10
CA SER A 253 -9.65 -28.75 -31.96
C SER A 253 -9.83 -28.28 -33.42
N LEU A 254 -8.89 -27.49 -33.93
CA LEU A 254 -8.99 -26.87 -35.25
C LEU A 254 -8.72 -27.84 -36.42
N GLU A 255 -8.27 -29.07 -36.14
CA GLU A 255 -7.92 -30.09 -37.15
C GLU A 255 -8.94 -31.23 -37.21
N GLU A 256 -9.49 -31.47 -38.41
CA GLU A 256 -10.30 -32.65 -38.71
C GLU A 256 -9.39 -33.81 -39.12
N ALA A 257 -9.24 -34.83 -38.28
CA ALA A 257 -8.56 -36.08 -38.66
C ALA A 257 -9.55 -37.07 -39.31
N PRO A 258 -9.20 -37.71 -40.43
CA PRO A 258 -9.96 -38.84 -40.96
C PRO A 258 -9.88 -40.03 -40.01
N LEU A 259 -11.00 -40.75 -39.88
CA LEU A 259 -11.20 -41.98 -39.13
C LEU A 259 -10.16 -43.05 -39.52
N LEU A 260 -9.06 -43.15 -38.77
CA LEU A 260 -8.17 -44.32 -38.75
C LEU A 260 -7.83 -44.63 -37.30
N GLU A 261 -8.19 -45.85 -36.90
CA GLU A 261 -7.99 -46.44 -35.58
C GLU A 261 -6.49 -46.62 -35.26
N GLU A 262 -6.17 -46.53 -33.97
CA GLU A 262 -4.90 -46.93 -33.32
C GLU A 262 -3.67 -46.00 -33.43
N ALA A 263 -3.76 -44.82 -32.80
CA ALA A 263 -2.75 -44.30 -31.86
C ALA A 263 -3.33 -43.10 -31.09
N VAL A 264 -3.15 -43.07 -29.76
CA VAL A 264 -3.63 -42.01 -28.86
C VAL A 264 -2.98 -40.67 -29.24
N ARG A 265 -3.67 -39.87 -30.05
CA ARG A 265 -3.32 -38.47 -30.33
C ARG A 265 -3.86 -37.62 -29.17
N LEU A 266 -2.99 -37.14 -28.29
CA LEU A 266 -3.32 -36.10 -27.30
C LEU A 266 -3.51 -34.77 -28.04
N GLN A 267 -4.70 -34.55 -28.62
CA GLN A 267 -5.02 -33.28 -29.27
C GLN A 267 -5.38 -32.24 -28.22
N VAL A 268 -4.48 -31.31 -27.96
CA VAL A 268 -4.70 -30.17 -27.05
C VAL A 268 -5.57 -29.13 -27.78
N PRO A 269 -6.68 -28.65 -27.19
CA PRO A 269 -7.57 -27.69 -27.86
C PRO A 269 -6.89 -26.33 -28.02
N VAL A 270 -6.92 -25.77 -29.23
CA VAL A 270 -6.24 -24.49 -29.54
C VAL A 270 -7.10 -23.32 -29.07
N ARG A 271 -6.51 -22.41 -28.29
CA ARG A 271 -7.12 -21.16 -27.82
C ARG A 271 -6.62 -19.93 -28.57
N PHE A 272 -5.32 -19.90 -28.86
CA PHE A 272 -4.66 -18.78 -29.53
C PHE A 272 -4.01 -19.24 -30.83
N LEU A 273 -4.08 -18.39 -31.86
CA LEU A 273 -3.44 -18.63 -33.15
C LEU A 273 -2.61 -17.41 -33.56
N PHE A 274 -1.36 -17.65 -33.89
CA PHE A 274 -0.46 -16.69 -34.53
C PHE A 274 -0.20 -17.12 -35.97
N VAL A 275 -0.35 -16.18 -36.91
CA VAL A 275 0.00 -16.38 -38.31
C VAL A 275 1.02 -15.33 -38.73
N LEU A 276 2.22 -15.78 -39.08
CA LEU A 276 3.36 -14.94 -39.47
C LEU A 276 3.80 -15.32 -40.88
N LEU A 277 3.47 -14.47 -41.86
CA LEU A 277 3.79 -14.68 -43.26
C LEU A 277 4.47 -13.46 -43.85
N GLY A 278 5.45 -13.63 -44.72
CA GLY A 278 6.04 -12.47 -45.42
C GLY A 278 7.09 -12.83 -46.48
N PRO A 279 7.64 -11.83 -47.19
CA PRO A 279 8.61 -12.04 -48.26
C PRO A 279 10.00 -12.43 -47.75
N GLU A 280 10.83 -12.97 -48.64
CA GLU A 280 12.25 -13.15 -48.35
C GLU A 280 12.95 -11.79 -48.19
N ALA A 281 13.62 -11.60 -47.05
CA ALA A 281 14.43 -10.43 -46.77
C ALA A 281 15.72 -10.85 -46.03
N PRO A 282 16.87 -10.20 -46.29
CA PRO A 282 18.17 -10.64 -45.79
C PRO A 282 18.36 -10.56 -44.26
N HIS A 283 17.44 -9.91 -43.54
CA HIS A 283 17.51 -9.72 -42.09
C HIS A 283 16.28 -10.25 -41.35
N ILE A 284 15.41 -11.00 -42.03
CA ILE A 284 14.19 -11.56 -41.43
C ILE A 284 14.27 -13.09 -41.50
N ASP A 285 14.43 -13.70 -40.34
CA ASP A 285 14.25 -15.13 -40.16
C ASP A 285 12.88 -15.37 -39.52
N TYR A 286 11.94 -15.88 -40.31
CA TYR A 286 10.59 -16.14 -39.87
C TYR A 286 10.55 -17.22 -38.78
N THR A 287 11.46 -18.20 -38.81
CA THR A 287 11.54 -19.24 -37.77
C THR A 287 11.90 -18.62 -36.43
N GLN A 288 12.89 -17.72 -36.39
CA GLN A 288 13.26 -16.96 -35.18
C GLN A 288 12.13 -16.02 -34.71
N LEU A 289 11.40 -15.41 -35.65
CA LEU A 289 10.25 -14.57 -35.34
C LEU A 289 9.10 -15.38 -34.70
N GLY A 290 8.86 -16.59 -35.20
CA GLY A 290 7.95 -17.57 -34.62
C GLY A 290 8.34 -17.99 -33.21
N ARG A 291 9.62 -18.34 -33.00
CA ARG A 291 10.16 -18.67 -31.66
C ARG A 291 9.97 -17.53 -30.67
N ALA A 292 10.15 -16.28 -31.10
CA ALA A 292 9.89 -15.11 -30.26
C ALA A 292 8.40 -14.98 -29.88
N ALA A 293 7.48 -15.18 -30.82
CA ALA A 293 6.04 -15.19 -30.54
C ALA A 293 5.62 -16.35 -29.62
N ALA A 294 6.20 -17.53 -29.82
CA ALA A 294 5.92 -18.70 -28.99
C ALA A 294 6.42 -18.53 -27.55
N THR A 295 7.65 -18.02 -27.38
CA THR A 295 8.24 -17.74 -26.07
C THR A 295 7.42 -16.71 -25.30
N LEU A 296 6.94 -15.66 -25.99
CA LEU A 296 6.07 -14.64 -25.41
C LEU A 296 4.77 -15.24 -24.82
N MET A 297 4.16 -16.21 -25.51
CA MET A 297 2.93 -16.89 -25.04
C MET A 297 3.19 -17.94 -23.95
N SER A 298 4.40 -18.49 -23.90
CA SER A 298 4.83 -19.38 -22.80
C SER A 298 5.00 -18.64 -21.46
N GLU A 299 5.30 -17.34 -21.52
CA GLU A 299 5.49 -16.48 -20.35
C GLU A 299 4.17 -16.22 -19.61
N LYS A 300 4.17 -16.43 -18.29
CA LYS A 300 2.95 -16.44 -17.48
C LYS A 300 2.22 -15.10 -17.46
N VAL A 301 2.93 -13.98 -17.33
CA VAL A 301 2.34 -12.65 -17.20
C VAL A 301 1.71 -12.21 -18.51
N PHE A 302 2.45 -12.28 -19.61
CA PHE A 302 1.94 -11.95 -20.94
C PHE A 302 0.76 -12.85 -21.34
N ARG A 303 0.80 -14.14 -20.97
CA ARG A 303 -0.32 -15.06 -21.21
C ARG A 303 -1.61 -14.57 -20.54
N ILE A 304 -1.56 -14.21 -19.26
CA ILE A 304 -2.72 -13.69 -18.52
C ILE A 304 -3.21 -12.40 -19.16
N GLU A 305 -2.28 -11.51 -19.51
CA GLU A 305 -2.55 -10.28 -20.25
C GLU A 305 -3.25 -10.53 -21.59
N ALA A 306 -2.86 -11.58 -22.33
CA ALA A 306 -3.49 -11.99 -23.59
C ALA A 306 -4.92 -12.52 -23.42
N TYR A 307 -5.23 -13.21 -22.31
CA TYR A 307 -6.60 -13.58 -21.96
C TYR A 307 -7.47 -12.35 -21.61
N LEU A 308 -6.88 -11.34 -20.98
CA LEU A 308 -7.61 -10.17 -20.49
C LEU A 308 -7.71 -9.03 -21.51
N ALA A 309 -6.84 -9.02 -22.52
CA ALA A 309 -6.76 -7.96 -23.50
C ALA A 309 -8.11 -7.74 -24.21
N GLN A 310 -8.49 -6.48 -24.36
CA GLN A 310 -9.70 -6.07 -25.08
C GLN A 310 -9.38 -5.33 -26.38
N SER A 311 -8.11 -4.95 -26.59
CA SER A 311 -7.66 -4.22 -27.77
C SER A 311 -6.26 -4.64 -28.21
N ARG A 312 -5.92 -4.33 -29.47
CA ARG A 312 -4.56 -4.49 -30.01
C ARG A 312 -3.55 -3.64 -29.24
N ASP A 313 -3.90 -2.40 -28.92
CA ASP A 313 -2.96 -1.46 -28.32
C ASP A 313 -2.55 -1.94 -26.91
N GLU A 314 -3.48 -2.54 -26.14
CA GLU A 314 -3.15 -3.22 -24.88
C GLU A 314 -2.16 -4.37 -25.06
N LEU A 315 -2.33 -5.22 -26.07
CA LEU A 315 -1.38 -6.31 -26.35
C LEU A 315 0.01 -5.80 -26.75
N VAL A 316 0.08 -4.68 -27.48
CA VAL A 316 1.35 -4.02 -27.83
C VAL A 316 2.02 -3.45 -26.58
N ASP A 317 1.27 -2.78 -25.71
CA ASP A 317 1.78 -2.25 -24.43
C ASP A 317 2.29 -3.40 -23.53
N ASN A 318 1.56 -4.52 -23.45
CA ASN A 318 1.97 -5.71 -22.71
C ASN A 318 3.26 -6.34 -23.27
N LEU A 319 3.42 -6.33 -24.59
CA LEU A 319 4.66 -6.75 -25.25
C LEU A 319 5.82 -5.80 -24.91
N GLU A 320 5.58 -4.50 -24.86
CA GLU A 320 6.59 -3.52 -24.44
C GLU A 320 7.02 -3.74 -22.98
N GLU A 321 6.09 -4.06 -22.08
CA GLU A 321 6.42 -4.38 -20.68
C GLU A 321 7.22 -5.70 -20.55
N PHE A 322 6.95 -6.68 -21.40
CA PHE A 322 7.78 -7.89 -21.52
C PHE A 322 9.21 -7.55 -21.98
N LEU A 323 9.37 -6.66 -22.96
CA LEU A 323 10.67 -6.21 -23.44
C LEU A 323 11.44 -5.42 -22.37
N ASP A 324 10.78 -4.60 -21.57
CA ASP A 324 11.39 -3.88 -20.44
C ASP A 324 11.96 -4.81 -19.36
N CYS A 325 11.44 -6.03 -19.27
CA CYS A 325 11.92 -7.07 -18.34
C CYS A 325 12.95 -8.02 -18.97
N SER A 326 13.24 -7.87 -20.26
CA SER A 326 14.15 -8.74 -21.00
C SER A 326 15.60 -8.25 -20.88
N LEU A 327 16.52 -9.16 -20.52
CA LEU A 327 17.94 -8.84 -20.41
C LEU A 327 18.65 -9.05 -21.74
N VAL A 328 19.26 -8.00 -22.29
CA VAL A 328 20.10 -8.08 -23.50
C VAL A 328 21.56 -8.20 -23.08
N LEU A 329 22.19 -9.33 -23.43
CA LEU A 329 23.61 -9.57 -23.17
C LEU A 329 24.45 -9.05 -24.35
N PRO A 330 25.52 -8.26 -24.10
CA PRO A 330 26.43 -7.85 -25.16
C PRO A 330 27.24 -9.06 -25.67
N PRO A 331 27.55 -9.15 -26.98
CA PRO A 331 28.42 -10.20 -27.50
C PRO A 331 29.83 -10.05 -26.89
N SER A 332 30.33 -11.09 -26.24
CA SER A 332 31.65 -11.11 -25.57
C SER A 332 32.25 -12.51 -25.65
N GLU A 333 33.58 -12.62 -25.72
CA GLU A 333 34.24 -13.86 -26.16
C GLU A 333 34.11 -15.04 -25.19
N VAL A 334 33.98 -14.85 -23.86
CA VAL A 334 33.50 -15.88 -22.90
C VAL A 334 33.06 -15.17 -21.60
N PRO A 335 31.76 -15.03 -21.28
CA PRO A 335 31.37 -14.65 -19.92
C PRO A 335 31.64 -15.81 -18.96
N SER A 336 32.21 -15.55 -17.79
CA SER A 336 32.35 -16.58 -16.75
C SER A 336 30.97 -17.00 -16.25
N GLU A 337 30.75 -18.29 -15.98
CA GLU A 337 29.47 -18.81 -15.49
C GLU A 337 28.99 -18.09 -14.22
N LYS A 338 29.94 -17.74 -13.33
CA LYS A 338 29.68 -16.92 -12.13
C LYS A 338 29.15 -15.52 -12.46
N ALA A 339 29.59 -14.90 -13.55
CA ALA A 339 29.09 -13.58 -13.98
C ALA A 339 27.65 -13.67 -14.51
N LEU A 340 27.28 -14.75 -15.20
CA LEU A 340 25.90 -15.00 -15.64
C LEU A 340 24.97 -15.28 -14.46
N LEU A 341 25.42 -16.05 -13.46
CA LEU A 341 24.67 -16.26 -12.22
C LEU A 341 24.41 -14.95 -11.46
N GLY A 342 25.30 -13.97 -11.57
CA GLY A 342 25.13 -12.63 -11.02
C GLY A 342 23.96 -11.82 -11.61
N LEU A 343 23.42 -12.23 -12.77
CA LEU A 343 22.29 -11.58 -13.43
C LEU A 343 20.93 -12.11 -12.95
N VAL A 344 20.88 -13.29 -12.32
CA VAL A 344 19.64 -13.91 -11.82
C VAL A 344 18.90 -13.01 -10.82
N PRO A 345 19.58 -12.35 -9.84
CA PRO A 345 18.92 -11.40 -8.95
C PRO A 345 18.32 -10.19 -9.68
N VAL A 346 19.00 -9.70 -10.73
CA VAL A 346 18.52 -8.56 -11.54
C VAL A 346 17.25 -8.95 -12.30
N GLN A 347 17.25 -10.10 -12.95
CA GLN A 347 16.07 -10.63 -13.62
C GLN A 347 14.90 -10.83 -12.64
N ARG A 348 15.18 -11.35 -11.45
CA ARG A 348 14.17 -11.54 -10.39
C ARG A 348 13.56 -10.21 -9.94
N GLU A 349 14.37 -9.16 -9.79
CA GLU A 349 13.89 -7.83 -9.41
C GLU A 349 13.04 -7.19 -10.52
N LEU A 350 13.44 -7.30 -11.79
CA LEU A 350 12.66 -6.82 -12.94
C LEU A 350 11.29 -7.53 -13.02
N LEU A 351 11.28 -8.86 -12.86
CA LEU A 351 10.04 -9.65 -12.81
C LEU A 351 9.17 -9.26 -11.61
N GLN A 352 9.75 -9.02 -10.43
CA GLN A 352 8.99 -8.58 -9.26
C GLN A 352 8.35 -7.21 -9.45
N ARG A 353 9.00 -6.29 -10.18
CA ARG A 353 8.42 -4.99 -10.53
C ARG A 353 7.20 -5.16 -11.45
N ARG A 354 7.32 -5.96 -12.51
CA ARG A 354 6.22 -6.27 -13.43
C ARG A 354 5.05 -6.99 -12.74
N VAL A 355 5.35 -8.01 -11.94
CA VAL A 355 4.32 -8.70 -11.14
C VAL A 355 3.71 -7.77 -10.09
N GLY A 356 4.49 -6.83 -9.54
CA GLY A 356 4.03 -5.77 -8.64
C GLY A 356 3.02 -4.83 -9.29
N THR A 357 3.17 -4.52 -10.57
CA THR A 357 2.20 -3.75 -11.37
C THR A 357 0.88 -4.51 -11.51
N VAL A 358 0.92 -5.83 -11.73
CA VAL A 358 -0.25 -6.72 -11.85
C VAL A 358 -0.90 -7.03 -10.48
N ARG A 359 -0.12 -7.00 -9.38
CA ARG A 359 -0.59 -7.24 -8.00
C ARG A 359 -1.53 -6.15 -7.44
N GLN A 360 -1.78 -5.07 -8.19
CA GLN A 360 -2.65 -3.96 -7.78
C GLN A 360 -4.16 -4.25 -7.80
N GLU A 361 -4.59 -5.50 -8.00
CA GLU A 361 -5.97 -5.94 -7.74
C GLU A 361 -6.12 -6.91 -6.55
N PRO A 362 -6.03 -6.45 -5.28
CA PRO A 362 -6.22 -7.34 -4.15
C PRO A 362 -7.68 -7.34 -3.69
N ARG A 363 -8.59 -8.00 -4.42
CA ARG A 363 -9.92 -8.41 -3.87
C ARG A 363 -10.53 -9.71 -4.41
N LEU A 364 -10.05 -10.27 -5.53
CA LEU A 364 -10.73 -11.41 -6.16
C LEU A 364 -10.32 -12.80 -5.62
N TYR A 365 -9.24 -12.92 -4.84
CA TYR A 365 -8.75 -14.20 -4.31
C TYR A 365 -9.10 -14.47 -2.83
N LYS A 366 -10.07 -13.75 -2.25
CA LYS A 366 -10.53 -13.99 -0.86
C LYS A 366 -11.96 -14.56 -0.79
N GLY A 367 -12.51 -15.00 -1.93
CA GLY A 367 -13.90 -15.42 -2.09
C GLY A 367 -14.18 -16.93 -1.97
N LEU A 368 -13.16 -17.78 -1.99
CA LEU A 368 -13.30 -19.23 -1.82
C LEU A 368 -12.53 -19.66 -0.58
N ASP A 369 -13.11 -19.40 0.59
CA ASP A 369 -12.66 -19.93 1.86
C ASP A 369 -13.90 -20.41 2.63
N LEU A 370 -14.56 -21.43 2.07
CA LEU A 370 -15.68 -22.16 2.68
C LEU A 370 -15.23 -23.46 3.36
N ASN A 371 -13.97 -23.58 3.74
CA ASN A 371 -13.52 -24.67 4.60
C ASN A 371 -12.89 -24.14 5.89
N GLY A 372 -13.61 -24.38 6.99
CA GLY A 372 -13.04 -24.39 8.33
C GLY A 372 -12.08 -25.58 8.49
N GLY A 373 -10.89 -25.48 7.87
CA GLY A 373 -9.74 -26.35 8.10
C GLY A 373 -8.67 -25.65 8.95
N PRO A 374 -7.82 -26.41 9.67
CA PRO A 374 -6.90 -25.86 10.67
C PRO A 374 -5.76 -25.05 10.06
N GLU A 375 -5.27 -24.10 10.87
CA GLU A 375 -4.17 -23.16 10.65
C GLU A 375 -3.05 -23.70 9.72
N VAL A 376 -2.85 -23.03 8.56
CA VAL A 376 -1.58 -23.10 7.82
C VAL A 376 -0.55 -22.27 8.62
N PRO A 377 0.54 -22.86 9.14
CA PRO A 377 1.54 -22.11 9.88
C PRO A 377 2.33 -21.22 8.91
N GLY A 378 2.31 -19.90 9.11
CA GLY A 378 3.27 -18.98 8.47
C GLY A 378 2.71 -17.92 7.51
N GLY A 379 1.39 -17.84 7.27
CA GLY A 379 0.80 -16.71 6.52
C GLY A 379 0.68 -15.43 7.38
N PRO A 380 0.77 -14.21 6.79
CA PRO A 380 0.52 -12.97 7.52
C PRO A 380 -0.95 -12.92 7.97
N GLU A 381 -1.14 -13.25 9.24
CA GLU A 381 -2.43 -13.29 9.91
C GLU A 381 -3.09 -11.89 9.96
N ASP A 382 -4.25 -11.75 9.31
CA ASP A 382 -5.07 -10.53 9.34
C ASP A 382 -5.59 -10.30 10.79
N PRO A 383 -5.14 -9.24 11.49
CA PRO A 383 -5.49 -9.00 12.90
C PRO A 383 -6.96 -8.63 13.10
N LEU A 384 -7.68 -8.29 12.02
CA LEU A 384 -9.07 -7.83 12.08
C LEU A 384 -10.07 -8.92 11.62
N ARG A 385 -9.61 -10.13 11.25
CA ARG A 385 -10.49 -11.27 10.92
C ARG A 385 -11.19 -11.78 12.19
N ARG A 386 -12.51 -11.98 12.10
CA ARG A 386 -13.31 -12.52 13.21
C ARG A 386 -12.90 -13.96 13.55
N THR A 387 -12.77 -14.25 14.83
CA THR A 387 -12.51 -15.60 15.35
C THR A 387 -13.77 -16.34 15.74
N GLY A 388 -14.89 -15.63 15.95
CA GLY A 388 -16.21 -16.22 16.25
C GLY A 388 -16.33 -16.81 17.67
N ARG A 389 -15.35 -16.55 18.55
CA ARG A 389 -15.33 -17.00 19.94
C ARG A 389 -15.44 -15.80 20.87
N PHE A 390 -16.14 -15.95 22.00
CA PHE A 390 -16.18 -14.89 23.03
C PHE A 390 -14.76 -14.52 23.47
N PHE A 391 -14.40 -13.24 23.38
CA PHE A 391 -13.06 -12.70 23.62
C PHE A 391 -11.93 -13.29 22.73
N GLY A 392 -12.25 -13.99 21.64
CA GLY A 392 -11.25 -14.65 20.81
C GLY A 392 -10.25 -13.68 20.18
N GLY A 393 -10.73 -12.52 19.70
CA GLY A 393 -9.87 -11.44 19.20
C GLY A 393 -8.91 -10.86 20.25
N LEU A 394 -9.35 -10.72 21.50
CA LEU A 394 -8.51 -10.24 22.60
C LEU A 394 -7.39 -11.23 22.94
N VAL A 395 -7.72 -12.52 23.03
CA VAL A 395 -6.73 -13.57 23.33
C VAL A 395 -5.69 -13.67 22.22
N ARG A 396 -6.10 -13.50 20.96
CA ARG A 396 -5.20 -13.47 19.81
C ARG A 396 -4.22 -12.29 19.88
N ASP A 397 -4.70 -11.09 20.21
CA ASP A 397 -3.86 -9.90 20.39
C ASP A 397 -2.82 -10.11 21.49
N ILE A 398 -3.22 -10.70 22.62
CA ILE A 398 -2.32 -11.00 23.75
C ILE A 398 -1.27 -12.04 23.33
N LYS A 399 -1.68 -13.17 22.75
CA LYS A 399 -0.78 -14.26 22.34
C LYS A 399 0.27 -13.75 21.33
N ARG A 400 -0.15 -12.91 20.39
CA ARG A 400 0.72 -12.32 19.36
C ARG A 400 1.72 -11.32 19.93
N ARG A 401 1.29 -10.39 20.80
CA ARG A 401 2.18 -9.31 21.26
C ARG A 401 3.09 -9.73 22.42
N TYR A 402 2.58 -10.50 23.38
CA TYR A 402 3.34 -10.81 24.59
C TYR A 402 4.51 -11.78 24.35
N SER A 403 4.48 -12.57 23.27
CA SER A 403 5.64 -13.36 22.84
C SER A 403 6.87 -12.48 22.54
N HIS A 404 6.64 -11.28 22.00
CA HIS A 404 7.69 -10.32 21.65
C HIS A 404 8.04 -9.36 22.79
N TYR A 405 7.42 -9.46 23.98
CA TYR A 405 7.64 -8.52 25.09
C TYR A 405 9.12 -8.38 25.52
N PRO A 406 9.91 -9.46 25.65
CA PRO A 406 11.33 -9.34 26.02
C PRO A 406 12.14 -8.55 24.97
N SER A 407 11.82 -8.74 23.69
CA SER A 407 12.47 -8.01 22.59
C SER A 407 12.17 -6.51 22.61
N ASP A 408 11.01 -6.10 23.14
CA ASP A 408 10.64 -4.68 23.26
C ASP A 408 11.55 -3.93 24.27
N ILE A 409 12.16 -4.65 25.22
CA ILE A 409 13.09 -4.06 26.20
C ILE A 409 14.51 -3.99 25.62
N THR A 410 14.95 -5.02 24.89
CA THR A 410 16.27 -5.03 24.24
C THR A 410 16.36 -3.99 23.13
N ASP A 411 15.30 -3.85 22.32
CA ASP A 411 15.28 -2.91 21.18
C ASP A 411 15.24 -1.43 21.61
N ALA A 412 14.93 -1.17 22.87
CA ALA A 412 14.89 0.18 23.40
C ALA A 412 16.29 0.76 23.74
N PHE A 413 17.33 -0.08 23.78
CA PHE A 413 18.67 0.31 24.20
C PHE A 413 19.49 0.97 23.07
N SER A 414 18.93 2.03 22.49
CA SER A 414 19.58 2.74 21.39
C SER A 414 19.53 4.27 21.56
N PRO A 415 20.54 5.00 21.04
CA PRO A 415 20.60 6.45 21.20
C PRO A 415 19.42 7.17 20.51
N GLN A 416 18.89 6.59 19.44
CA GLN A 416 17.68 7.09 18.75
C GLN A 416 16.46 7.10 19.68
N VAL A 417 16.32 6.10 20.56
CA VAL A 417 15.19 6.02 21.50
C VAL A 417 15.30 7.13 22.56
N LEU A 418 16.50 7.44 23.05
CA LEU A 418 16.69 8.54 24.00
C LEU A 418 16.33 9.90 23.37
N ALA A 419 16.77 10.15 22.14
CA ALA A 419 16.39 11.37 21.39
C ALA A 419 14.86 11.44 21.20
N THR A 420 14.24 10.31 20.86
CA THR A 420 12.78 10.19 20.70
C THR A 420 12.04 10.48 22.00
N VAL A 421 12.51 9.98 23.14
CA VAL A 421 11.89 10.23 24.46
C VAL A 421 11.83 11.73 24.75
N ILE A 422 12.93 12.45 24.53
CA ILE A 422 12.98 13.88 24.80
C ILE A 422 12.03 14.62 23.84
N PHE A 423 12.07 14.29 22.55
CA PHE A 423 11.20 14.91 21.54
C PHE A 423 9.71 14.69 21.85
N ILE A 424 9.31 13.44 22.09
CA ILE A 424 7.90 13.07 22.32
C ILE A 424 7.42 13.52 23.69
N TYR A 425 8.29 13.64 24.71
CA TYR A 425 7.94 14.26 25.99
C TYR A 425 7.39 15.67 25.79
N PHE A 426 8.10 16.52 25.05
CA PHE A 426 7.63 17.87 24.78
C PHE A 426 6.39 17.90 23.88
N ALA A 427 6.33 17.01 22.89
CA ALA A 427 5.15 16.86 22.02
C ALA A 427 3.91 16.36 22.78
N ALA A 428 4.07 15.61 23.88
CA ALA A 428 2.98 15.14 24.74
C ALA A 428 2.58 16.19 25.79
N LEU A 429 3.57 16.82 26.41
CA LEU A 429 3.38 17.80 27.48
C LEU A 429 2.66 19.06 27.00
N SER A 430 3.04 19.60 25.83
CA SER A 430 2.48 20.87 25.34
C SER A 430 0.96 20.80 25.12
N PRO A 431 0.39 19.79 24.41
CA PRO A 431 -1.06 19.63 24.33
C PRO A 431 -1.72 19.30 25.67
N ALA A 432 -1.07 18.54 26.55
CA ALA A 432 -1.62 18.22 27.87
C ALA A 432 -1.80 19.47 28.74
N ILE A 433 -0.81 20.34 28.77
CA ILE A 433 -0.90 21.66 29.42
C ILE A 433 -2.02 22.47 28.78
N THR A 434 -2.05 22.53 27.45
CA THR A 434 -2.99 23.41 26.77
C THR A 434 -4.44 22.96 26.92
N PHE A 435 -4.73 21.68 26.68
CA PHE A 435 -6.06 21.12 26.90
C PHE A 435 -6.46 21.15 28.36
N GLY A 436 -5.52 20.96 29.29
CA GLY A 436 -5.77 21.07 30.72
C GLY A 436 -6.18 22.48 31.13
N GLY A 437 -5.54 23.50 30.56
CA GLY A 437 -5.88 24.90 30.80
C GLY A 437 -7.27 25.25 30.28
N LEU A 438 -7.59 24.80 29.06
CA LEU A 438 -8.94 24.97 28.48
C LEU A 438 -10.01 24.23 29.28
N LEU A 439 -9.73 22.99 29.70
CA LEU A 439 -10.63 22.19 30.49
C LEU A 439 -10.91 22.85 31.85
N GLY A 440 -9.88 23.44 32.48
CA GLY A 440 -10.02 24.25 33.69
C GLY A 440 -10.91 25.48 33.47
N GLU A 441 -10.71 26.23 32.38
CA GLU A 441 -11.54 27.39 32.06
C GLU A 441 -13.01 27.01 31.82
N LYS A 442 -13.26 25.92 31.07
CA LYS A 442 -14.61 25.49 30.68
C LYS A 442 -15.39 24.81 31.81
N THR A 443 -14.71 24.16 32.75
CA THR A 443 -15.35 23.46 33.88
C THR A 443 -15.24 24.23 35.20
N PHE A 444 -14.88 25.51 35.16
CA PHE A 444 -14.66 26.35 36.35
C PHE A 444 -13.72 25.69 37.38
N ASN A 445 -12.62 25.10 36.90
CA ASN A 445 -11.61 24.39 37.69
C ASN A 445 -12.12 23.16 38.47
N HIS A 446 -13.29 22.60 38.13
CA HIS A 446 -13.68 21.27 38.62
C HIS A 446 -12.75 20.17 38.09
N MET A 447 -12.20 20.37 36.88
CA MET A 447 -11.18 19.53 36.27
C MET A 447 -10.22 20.41 35.47
N GLY A 448 -8.91 20.31 35.70
CA GLY A 448 -7.94 21.20 35.04
C GLY A 448 -6.65 20.49 34.65
N VAL A 449 -5.55 21.25 34.68
CA VAL A 449 -4.23 20.82 34.21
C VAL A 449 -3.69 19.66 35.05
N SER A 450 -3.85 19.72 36.38
CA SER A 450 -3.34 18.70 37.31
C SER A 450 -3.92 17.31 37.05
N GLU A 451 -5.24 17.23 36.94
CA GLU A 451 -5.97 15.98 36.71
C GLU A 451 -5.63 15.41 35.34
N LEU A 452 -5.47 16.27 34.34
CA LEU A 452 -5.09 15.83 33.02
C LEU A 452 -3.65 15.32 32.95
N LEU A 453 -2.69 15.98 33.60
CA LEU A 453 -1.31 15.50 33.66
C LEU A 453 -1.20 14.17 34.39
N ILE A 454 -1.90 14.02 35.52
CA ILE A 454 -1.93 12.74 36.27
C ILE A 454 -2.60 11.65 35.44
N SER A 455 -3.73 11.95 34.80
CA SER A 455 -4.41 10.97 33.94
C SER A 455 -3.50 10.53 32.80
N THR A 456 -2.86 11.48 32.12
CA THR A 456 -1.95 11.20 30.99
C THR A 456 -0.75 10.37 31.43
N ALA A 457 -0.16 10.69 32.59
CA ALA A 457 0.96 9.93 33.13
C ALA A 457 0.55 8.51 33.54
N ALA A 458 -0.50 8.37 34.35
CA ALA A 458 -0.94 7.07 34.87
C ALA A 458 -1.44 6.14 33.76
N GLN A 459 -2.32 6.64 32.90
CA GLN A 459 -2.83 5.86 31.77
C GLN A 459 -1.73 5.58 30.75
N GLY A 460 -0.81 6.52 30.52
CA GLY A 460 0.36 6.31 29.66
C GLY A 460 1.28 5.19 30.17
N ILE A 461 1.60 5.17 31.47
CA ILE A 461 2.42 4.12 32.09
C ILE A 461 1.75 2.75 31.94
N ILE A 462 0.47 2.66 32.33
CA ILE A 462 -0.28 1.40 32.26
C ILE A 462 -0.40 0.94 30.81
N PHE A 463 -0.69 1.85 29.88
CA PHE A 463 -0.80 1.54 28.45
C PHE A 463 0.54 1.09 27.85
N SER A 464 1.65 1.77 28.12
CA SER A 464 2.96 1.38 27.60
C SER A 464 3.41 0.01 28.11
N LEU A 465 3.01 -0.38 29.33
CA LEU A 465 3.30 -1.69 29.90
C LEU A 465 2.39 -2.78 29.36
N LEU A 466 1.08 -2.54 29.22
CA LEU A 466 0.10 -3.60 28.91
C LEU A 466 -0.41 -3.61 27.48
N GLY A 467 -0.22 -2.52 26.74
CA GLY A 467 -0.73 -2.32 25.38
C GLY A 467 -0.20 -3.33 24.37
N ALA A 468 -1.02 -3.59 23.36
CA ALA A 468 -0.65 -4.35 22.18
C ALA A 468 0.20 -3.50 21.21
N GLN A 469 -0.10 -2.21 21.07
CA GLN A 469 0.72 -1.27 20.30
C GLN A 469 1.32 -0.17 21.21
N PRO A 470 2.52 -0.38 21.80
CA PRO A 470 3.13 0.58 22.72
C PRO A 470 3.63 1.87 22.06
N LEU A 471 3.65 1.93 20.72
CA LEU A 471 3.92 3.17 19.99
C LEU A 471 2.77 4.19 20.08
N LEU A 472 1.57 3.78 20.49
CA LEU A 472 0.46 4.69 20.70
C LEU A 472 0.72 5.60 21.90
N VAL A 473 0.57 6.91 21.68
CA VAL A 473 0.66 7.92 22.73
C VAL A 473 -0.76 8.33 23.14
N VAL A 474 -1.16 7.90 24.34
CA VAL A 474 -2.45 8.21 24.94
C VAL A 474 -2.46 9.66 25.44
N GLY A 475 -3.56 10.37 25.19
CA GLY A 475 -3.77 11.67 25.80
C GLY A 475 -5.11 12.29 25.43
N PHE A 476 -5.34 13.52 25.90
CA PHE A 476 -6.62 14.18 25.69
C PHE A 476 -6.74 14.75 24.28
N SER A 477 -7.95 14.71 23.73
CA SER A 477 -8.27 15.16 22.38
C SER A 477 -9.31 16.28 22.37
N GLY A 478 -9.40 16.97 21.23
CA GLY A 478 -10.36 18.07 21.03
C GLY A 478 -11.82 17.62 21.18
N PRO A 479 -12.26 16.49 20.57
CA PRO A 479 -13.63 16.00 20.74
C PRO A 479 -14.01 15.70 22.20
N LEU A 480 -13.07 15.17 22.98
CA LEU A 480 -13.29 14.94 24.41
C LEU A 480 -13.50 16.27 25.16
N LEU A 481 -12.74 17.32 24.83
CA LEU A 481 -12.96 18.66 25.40
C LEU A 481 -14.38 19.19 25.13
N VAL A 482 -14.86 19.06 23.90
CA VAL A 482 -16.20 19.52 23.49
C VAL A 482 -17.28 18.74 24.25
N PHE A 483 -17.08 17.43 24.43
CA PHE A 483 -17.98 16.61 25.25
C PHE A 483 -18.00 17.09 26.71
N GLU A 484 -16.84 17.33 27.34
CA GLU A 484 -16.78 17.81 28.72
C GLU A 484 -17.52 19.13 28.90
N GLU A 485 -17.32 20.09 27.99
CA GLU A 485 -17.99 21.38 28.03
C GLU A 485 -19.52 21.23 27.93
N ALA A 486 -19.99 20.40 26.99
CA ALA A 486 -21.42 20.15 26.81
C ALA A 486 -22.03 19.45 28.03
N PHE A 487 -21.35 18.43 28.56
CA PHE A 487 -21.82 17.69 29.73
C PHE A 487 -21.81 18.55 31.01
N PHE A 488 -20.80 19.39 31.18
CA PHE A 488 -20.73 20.35 32.30
C PHE A 488 -21.87 21.37 32.24
N SER A 489 -22.13 21.95 31.06
CA SER A 489 -23.24 22.90 30.84
C SER A 489 -24.60 22.25 31.08
N PHE A 490 -24.79 21.01 30.58
CA PHE A 490 -25.99 20.22 30.83
C PHE A 490 -26.21 19.95 32.32
N CYS A 491 -25.16 19.54 33.05
CA CYS A 491 -25.26 19.26 34.48
C CYS A 491 -25.57 20.55 35.27
N SER A 492 -24.89 21.65 34.94
CA SER A 492 -25.11 22.95 35.60
C SER A 492 -26.53 23.47 35.37
N SER A 493 -27.07 23.33 34.15
CA SER A 493 -28.43 23.78 33.82
C SER A 493 -29.51 22.97 34.52
N ASN A 494 -29.26 21.69 34.78
CA ASN A 494 -30.19 20.77 35.44
C ASN A 494 -29.92 20.60 36.94
N ASN A 495 -29.03 21.39 37.54
CA ASN A 495 -28.60 21.26 38.94
C ASN A 495 -28.10 19.86 39.32
N LEU A 496 -27.42 19.19 38.39
CA LEU A 496 -26.80 17.87 38.61
C LEU A 496 -25.33 18.03 38.96
N GLU A 497 -24.83 17.17 39.83
CA GLU A 497 -23.41 17.14 40.17
C GLU A 497 -22.59 16.54 39.03
N TYR A 498 -21.93 17.41 38.26
CA TYR A 498 -21.16 17.05 37.05
C TYR A 498 -20.19 15.89 37.27
N ILE A 499 -19.39 15.94 38.35
CA ILE A 499 -18.33 14.97 38.59
C ILE A 499 -18.89 13.58 38.96
N VAL A 500 -20.08 13.52 39.57
CA VAL A 500 -20.75 12.25 39.91
C VAL A 500 -21.42 11.67 38.68
N GLY A 501 -22.07 12.50 37.85
CA GLY A 501 -22.58 12.07 36.54
C GLY A 501 -21.47 11.49 35.64
N ARG A 502 -20.26 12.05 35.71
CA ARG A 502 -19.07 11.56 35.03
C ARG A 502 -18.67 10.15 35.48
N VAL A 503 -18.76 9.84 36.78
CA VAL A 503 -18.50 8.49 37.30
C VAL A 503 -19.45 7.46 36.70
N TRP A 504 -20.74 7.80 36.61
CA TRP A 504 -21.74 6.93 35.99
C TRP A 504 -21.48 6.71 34.49
N ILE A 505 -21.09 7.77 33.77
CA ILE A 505 -20.60 7.63 32.39
C ILE A 505 -19.42 6.64 32.36
N GLY A 506 -18.47 6.75 33.29
CA GLY A 506 -17.33 5.85 33.43
C GLY A 506 -17.71 4.39 33.62
N PHE A 507 -18.70 4.08 34.48
CA PHE A 507 -19.21 2.72 34.65
C PHE A 507 -19.80 2.15 33.35
N TRP A 508 -20.61 2.94 32.65
CA TRP A 508 -21.16 2.53 31.35
C TRP A 508 -20.08 2.35 30.29
N LEU A 509 -19.03 3.18 30.28
CA LEU A 509 -17.89 3.02 29.37
C LEU A 509 -17.18 1.66 29.58
N VAL A 510 -16.94 1.27 30.84
CA VAL A 510 -16.34 -0.04 31.17
C VAL A 510 -17.25 -1.18 30.69
N LEU A 511 -18.56 -1.08 30.93
CA LEU A 511 -19.51 -2.11 30.48
C LEU A 511 -19.56 -2.21 28.95
N LEU A 512 -19.65 -1.08 28.25
CA LEU A 512 -19.71 -1.02 26.80
C LEU A 512 -18.45 -1.58 26.15
N VAL A 513 -17.25 -1.25 26.67
CA VAL A 513 -16.01 -1.77 26.09
C VAL A 513 -15.86 -3.27 26.31
N VAL A 514 -16.21 -3.79 27.50
CA VAL A 514 -16.18 -5.23 27.75
C VAL A 514 -17.11 -5.96 26.78
N LEU A 515 -18.31 -5.42 26.54
CA LEU A 515 -19.28 -5.99 25.60
C LEU A 515 -18.73 -5.96 24.17
N ILE A 516 -18.28 -4.81 23.68
CA ILE A 516 -17.76 -4.66 22.31
C ILE A 516 -16.55 -5.56 22.06
N VAL A 517 -15.63 -5.65 23.02
CA VAL A 517 -14.43 -6.50 22.93
C VAL A 517 -14.81 -7.99 22.97
N ALA A 518 -15.79 -8.38 23.79
CA ALA A 518 -16.28 -9.75 23.87
C ALA A 518 -16.88 -10.23 22.54
N PHE A 519 -17.58 -9.34 21.81
CA PHE A 519 -18.20 -9.62 20.51
C PHE A 519 -17.34 -9.22 19.29
N GLU A 520 -16.03 -9.02 19.48
CA GLU A 520 -15.09 -8.71 18.39
C GLU A 520 -15.49 -7.49 17.55
N GLY A 521 -15.92 -6.41 18.20
CA GLY A 521 -16.38 -5.20 17.53
C GLY A 521 -15.29 -4.43 16.75
N SER A 522 -14.01 -4.77 16.95
CA SER A 522 -12.91 -4.20 16.15
C SER A 522 -13.01 -4.55 14.66
N PHE A 523 -13.78 -5.58 14.27
CA PHE A 523 -14.10 -5.86 12.86
C PHE A 523 -14.69 -4.64 12.14
N LEU A 524 -15.46 -3.80 12.84
CA LEU A 524 -16.07 -2.59 12.27
C LEU A 524 -15.02 -1.62 11.69
N VAL A 525 -13.79 -1.70 12.17
CA VAL A 525 -12.67 -0.87 11.76
C VAL A 525 -12.23 -1.15 10.32
N GLN A 526 -12.45 -2.38 9.81
CA GLN A 526 -12.19 -2.71 8.40
C GLN A 526 -13.06 -1.91 7.42
N PHE A 527 -14.18 -1.35 7.88
CA PHE A 527 -15.04 -0.51 7.04
C PHE A 527 -14.61 0.96 7.01
N ILE A 528 -13.71 1.38 7.90
CA ILE A 528 -13.18 2.75 7.96
C ILE A 528 -12.11 2.91 6.87
N SER A 529 -12.52 3.43 5.71
CA SER A 529 -11.61 3.72 4.60
C SER A 529 -10.90 5.07 4.74
N ARG A 530 -9.82 5.26 3.96
CA ARG A 530 -9.08 6.53 3.84
C ARG A 530 -10.02 7.73 3.63
N TYR A 531 -11.04 7.60 2.79
CA TYR A 531 -12.11 8.59 2.61
C TYR A 531 -12.62 9.22 3.91
N THR A 532 -12.97 8.37 4.88
CA THR A 532 -13.54 8.81 6.17
C THR A 532 -12.48 9.37 7.11
N GLN A 533 -11.28 8.78 7.10
CA GLN A 533 -10.14 9.22 7.90
C GLN A 533 -9.70 10.65 7.51
N GLU A 534 -9.68 10.94 6.21
CA GLU A 534 -9.26 12.25 5.70
C GLU A 534 -10.28 13.35 6.00
N ILE A 535 -11.58 13.06 5.85
CA ILE A 535 -12.66 14.00 6.23
C ILE A 535 -12.55 14.31 7.73
N PHE A 536 -12.36 13.29 8.57
CA PHE A 536 -12.21 13.46 10.00
C PHE A 536 -10.97 14.30 10.37
N SER A 537 -9.83 14.00 9.74
CA SER A 537 -8.57 14.69 10.02
C SER A 537 -8.66 16.17 9.65
N ILE A 538 -9.18 16.53 8.46
CA ILE A 538 -9.39 17.94 8.08
C ILE A 538 -10.40 18.63 8.98
N LEU A 539 -11.48 17.94 9.39
CA LEU A 539 -12.45 18.51 10.31
C LEU A 539 -11.79 18.91 11.64
N ILE A 540 -10.96 18.03 12.23
CA ILE A 540 -10.22 18.33 13.46
C ILE A 540 -9.27 19.52 13.23
N SER A 541 -8.50 19.52 12.15
CA SER A 541 -7.58 20.61 11.82
C SER A 541 -8.30 21.96 11.70
N LEU A 542 -9.44 21.98 11.01
CA LEU A 542 -10.25 23.19 10.82
C LEU A 542 -10.92 23.65 12.13
N ILE A 543 -11.34 22.71 12.98
CA ILE A 543 -11.80 23.00 14.34
C ILE A 543 -10.69 23.69 15.13
N PHE A 544 -9.47 23.14 15.18
CA PHE A 544 -8.36 23.74 15.92
C PHE A 544 -7.99 25.14 15.42
N ILE A 545 -7.91 25.33 14.10
CA ILE A 545 -7.63 26.65 13.51
C ILE A 545 -8.71 27.65 13.94
N SER A 546 -9.99 27.30 13.74
CA SER A 546 -11.11 28.19 14.08
C SER A 546 -11.19 28.53 15.58
N GLU A 547 -11.05 27.53 16.45
CA GLU A 547 -11.19 27.65 17.90
C GLU A 547 -10.10 28.58 18.46
N THR A 548 -8.91 28.51 17.87
CA THR A 548 -7.80 29.41 18.23
C THR A 548 -8.15 30.86 17.95
N PHE A 549 -8.69 31.16 16.77
CA PHE A 549 -9.13 32.52 16.43
C PHE A 549 -10.34 32.96 17.27
N PHE A 550 -11.32 32.08 17.53
CA PHE A 550 -12.45 32.40 18.42
C PHE A 550 -11.98 32.79 19.83
N LYS A 551 -10.97 32.09 20.37
CA LYS A 551 -10.39 32.43 21.68
C LYS A 551 -9.61 33.74 21.66
N LEU A 552 -8.84 34.01 20.61
CA LEU A 552 -8.20 35.31 20.44
C LEU A 552 -9.25 36.42 20.37
N ILE A 553 -10.31 36.24 19.58
CA ILE A 553 -11.42 37.20 19.47
C ILE A 553 -12.09 37.39 20.83
N LYS A 554 -12.29 36.34 21.62
CA LYS A 554 -12.82 36.43 22.98
C LYS A 554 -11.91 37.28 23.90
N ILE A 555 -10.59 37.13 23.82
CA ILE A 555 -9.66 38.01 24.54
C ILE A 555 -9.83 39.48 24.10
N PHE A 556 -10.04 39.74 22.81
CA PHE A 556 -10.34 41.08 22.30
C PHE A 556 -11.71 41.61 22.76
N GLN A 557 -12.67 40.74 23.08
CA GLN A 557 -13.97 41.11 23.64
C GLN A 557 -13.86 41.38 25.16
N ASP A 558 -13.10 40.57 25.88
CA ASP A 558 -12.85 40.73 27.33
C ASP A 558 -11.97 41.96 27.62
N HIS A 559 -11.07 42.30 26.69
CA HIS A 559 -10.13 43.43 26.77
C HIS A 559 -10.17 44.26 25.47
N PRO A 560 -11.28 44.98 25.20
CA PRO A 560 -11.45 45.77 23.98
C PRO A 560 -10.49 46.96 23.94
N LEU A 561 -10.08 47.33 22.73
CA LEU A 561 -9.24 48.50 22.50
C LEU A 561 -10.04 49.79 22.67
N GLN A 562 -9.96 50.39 23.85
CA GLN A 562 -10.59 51.67 24.20
C GLN A 562 -9.53 52.77 24.29
N LYS A 563 -9.95 54.05 24.22
CA LYS A 563 -9.04 55.20 24.42
C LYS A 563 -8.85 55.52 25.90
N ASP A 564 -9.94 55.42 26.67
CA ASP A 564 -9.98 55.68 28.10
C ASP A 564 -10.18 54.35 28.83
N TYR A 565 -9.35 54.07 29.84
CA TYR A 565 -9.46 52.89 30.70
C TYR A 565 -9.59 53.32 32.16
N ASP A 566 -10.30 52.51 32.94
CA ASP A 566 -10.27 52.63 34.39
C ASP A 566 -8.96 52.06 34.92
N TYR A 567 -8.21 52.85 35.68
CA TYR A 567 -6.89 52.50 36.20
C TYR A 567 -6.97 51.80 37.57
N ASN A 568 -8.14 51.79 38.22
CA ASN A 568 -8.35 51.19 39.54
C ASN A 568 -8.94 49.77 39.47
N VAL A 569 -8.36 48.90 38.63
CA VAL A 569 -8.85 47.52 38.48
C VAL A 569 -8.15 46.59 39.48
N THR A 570 -8.93 45.96 40.35
CA THR A 570 -8.42 44.89 41.22
C THR A 570 -8.25 43.59 40.43
N THR A 571 -7.06 43.00 40.54
CA THR A 571 -6.65 41.80 39.81
C THR A 571 -6.66 40.56 40.71
N VAL A 572 -7.83 40.08 41.15
CA VAL A 572 -7.92 38.83 41.93
C VAL A 572 -9.21 38.05 41.63
N PRO A 573 -9.20 36.80 41.10
CA PRO A 573 -8.15 36.06 40.38
C PRO A 573 -8.21 36.29 38.85
N LYS A 574 -9.21 37.04 38.36
CA LYS A 574 -9.35 37.57 37.00
C LYS A 574 -9.59 39.09 37.09
N PRO A 575 -9.15 39.89 36.11
CA PRO A 575 -9.44 41.31 36.10
C PRO A 575 -10.96 41.55 36.02
N GLN A 576 -11.48 42.40 36.92
CA GLN A 576 -12.92 42.72 36.99
C GLN A 576 -13.36 43.77 35.96
N ALA A 577 -12.40 44.39 35.27
CA ALA A 577 -12.63 45.37 34.21
C ALA A 577 -11.62 45.15 33.06
N PRO A 578 -11.89 45.70 31.87
CA PRO A 578 -11.00 45.54 30.72
C PRO A 578 -9.67 46.27 30.95
N LEU A 579 -8.56 45.58 30.67
CA LEU A 579 -7.21 46.13 30.84
C LEU A 579 -6.63 46.60 29.49
N PRO A 580 -5.86 47.70 29.47
CA PRO A 580 -5.23 48.21 28.26
C PRO A 580 -4.17 47.25 27.71
N ASN A 581 -3.95 47.30 26.39
CA ASN A 581 -2.89 46.62 25.63
C ASN A 581 -2.78 45.08 25.75
N THR A 582 -3.58 44.45 26.62
CA THR A 582 -3.59 43.00 26.85
C THR A 582 -3.94 42.22 25.58
N ALA A 583 -4.94 42.69 24.82
CA ALA A 583 -5.38 42.03 23.59
C ALA A 583 -4.31 42.08 22.48
N LEU A 584 -3.64 43.22 22.29
CA LEU A 584 -2.57 43.37 21.30
C LEU A 584 -1.36 42.50 21.66
N LEU A 585 -0.95 42.50 22.93
CA LEU A 585 0.16 41.65 23.39
C LEU A 585 -0.17 40.17 23.21
N SER A 586 -1.41 39.76 23.49
CA SER A 586 -1.88 38.39 23.27
C SER A 586 -1.82 37.99 21.78
N LEU A 587 -2.18 38.90 20.86
CA LEU A 587 -2.04 38.67 19.42
C LEU A 587 -0.58 38.51 19.00
N VAL A 588 0.32 39.36 19.52
CA VAL A 588 1.76 39.29 19.25
C VAL A 588 2.37 37.98 19.75
N LEU A 589 2.04 37.56 20.97
CA LEU A 589 2.51 36.31 21.54
C LEU A 589 2.00 35.10 20.74
N MET A 590 0.71 35.09 20.38
CA MET A 590 0.14 34.02 19.55
C MET A 590 0.80 33.94 18.18
N ALA A 591 0.83 35.05 17.44
CA ALA A 591 1.41 35.10 16.10
C ALA A 591 2.91 34.79 16.13
N GLY A 592 3.65 35.39 17.07
CA GLY A 592 5.08 35.17 17.25
C GLY A 592 5.41 33.71 17.50
N THR A 593 4.66 33.04 18.37
CA THR A 593 4.86 31.60 18.64
C THR A 593 4.60 30.76 17.39
N PHE A 594 3.51 31.04 16.67
CA PHE A 594 3.16 30.33 15.42
C PHE A 594 4.23 30.48 14.33
N PHE A 595 4.66 31.72 14.06
CA PHE A 595 5.65 32.01 13.02
C PHE A 595 6.99 31.39 13.35
N LEU A 596 7.45 31.51 14.61
CA LEU A 596 8.71 30.93 15.04
C LEU A 596 8.69 29.39 14.92
N ALA A 597 7.59 28.74 15.31
CA ALA A 597 7.45 27.30 15.17
C ALA A 597 7.44 26.85 13.68
N MET A 598 6.78 27.60 12.80
CA MET A 598 6.79 27.34 11.35
C MET A 598 8.18 27.56 10.72
N ILE A 599 8.89 28.62 11.11
CA ILE A 599 10.25 28.91 10.63
C ILE A 599 11.19 27.80 11.08
N LEU A 600 11.15 27.38 12.35
CA LEU A 600 12.00 26.31 12.86
C LEU A 600 11.68 24.96 12.18
N ARG A 601 10.40 24.70 11.86
CA ARG A 601 10.02 23.53 11.03
C ARG A 601 10.65 23.60 9.64
N LYS A 602 10.55 24.74 8.94
CA LYS A 602 11.19 24.91 7.62
C LYS A 602 12.72 24.86 7.70
N PHE A 603 13.28 25.37 8.79
CA PHE A 603 14.72 25.35 9.04
C PHE A 603 15.27 23.92 9.11
N LYS A 604 14.48 22.93 9.55
CA LYS A 604 14.85 21.50 9.52
C LYS A 604 15.33 21.04 8.14
N ASN A 605 14.74 21.58 7.07
CA ASN A 605 15.01 21.21 5.68
C ASN A 605 15.86 22.26 4.93
N SER A 606 16.28 23.33 5.61
CA SER A 606 17.02 24.43 4.99
C SER A 606 18.50 24.13 4.77
N SER A 607 19.14 24.65 3.73
CA SER A 607 20.58 24.43 3.49
C SER A 607 21.53 25.02 4.54
N TYR A 608 21.04 25.87 5.46
CA TYR A 608 21.86 26.46 6.52
C TYR A 608 22.13 25.48 7.68
N PHE A 609 23.33 25.58 8.28
CA PHE A 609 23.85 24.77 9.39
C PHE A 609 24.19 23.30 9.09
N PRO A 610 25.08 22.67 9.88
CA PRO A 610 25.36 21.24 9.77
C PRO A 610 24.11 20.40 10.01
N GLY A 611 23.94 19.32 9.25
CA GLY A 611 22.71 18.52 9.25
C GLY A 611 22.26 18.03 10.63
N TRP A 612 23.18 17.60 11.50
CA TRP A 612 22.85 17.15 12.86
C TRP A 612 22.25 18.28 13.72
N LEU A 613 22.84 19.48 13.67
CA LEU A 613 22.42 20.64 14.44
C LEU A 613 21.09 21.20 13.91
N ARG A 614 20.93 21.22 12.59
CA ARG A 614 19.70 21.63 11.91
C ARG A 614 18.51 20.76 12.28
N ARG A 615 18.69 19.43 12.30
CA ARG A 615 17.65 18.47 12.72
C ARG A 615 17.22 18.70 14.15
N ILE A 616 18.19 18.83 15.08
CA ILE A 616 17.90 19.13 16.50
C ILE A 616 17.10 20.43 16.61
N ILE A 617 17.56 21.53 16.01
CA ILE A 617 16.85 22.82 16.11
C ILE A 617 15.43 22.74 15.51
N GLY A 618 15.27 22.02 14.40
CA GLY A 618 13.97 21.80 13.77
C GLY A 618 13.01 20.96 14.61
N ASP A 619 13.48 19.83 15.16
CA ASP A 619 12.67 18.92 15.98
C ASP A 619 12.30 19.56 17.34
N PHE A 620 13.18 20.39 17.91
CA PHE A 620 12.90 21.19 19.10
C PHE A 620 12.20 22.53 18.82
N GLY A 621 11.73 22.75 17.59
CA GLY A 621 11.17 24.04 17.15
C GLY A 621 10.00 24.53 18.00
N VAL A 622 9.06 23.65 18.36
CA VAL A 622 7.89 24.01 19.19
C VAL A 622 8.28 24.41 20.62
N PRO A 623 9.04 23.60 21.39
CA PRO A 623 9.51 23.99 22.73
C PRO A 623 10.34 25.27 22.75
N ILE A 624 11.26 25.43 21.79
CA ILE A 624 12.08 26.64 21.64
C ILE A 624 11.18 27.86 21.42
N SER A 625 10.13 27.72 20.60
CA SER A 625 9.18 28.80 20.34
C SER A 625 8.40 29.21 21.59
N ILE A 626 7.94 28.23 22.38
CA ILE A 626 7.28 28.49 23.67
C ILE A 626 8.24 29.22 24.60
N LEU A 627 9.47 28.72 24.76
CA LEU A 627 10.46 29.32 25.66
C LEU A 627 10.74 30.78 25.30
N ILE A 628 10.99 31.07 24.02
CA ILE A 628 11.28 32.44 23.55
C ILE A 628 10.09 33.36 23.82
N MET A 629 8.86 32.94 23.52
CA MET A 629 7.68 33.80 23.69
C MET A 629 7.28 33.97 25.16
N VAL A 630 7.54 32.97 26.01
CA VAL A 630 7.43 33.10 27.47
C VAL A 630 8.45 34.10 28.02
N LEU A 631 9.68 34.12 27.50
CA LEU A 631 10.69 35.12 27.88
C LEU A 631 10.31 36.53 27.44
N VAL A 632 9.67 36.67 26.27
CA VAL A 632 9.12 37.96 25.80
C VAL A 632 8.02 38.44 26.76
N ASP A 633 7.06 37.58 27.12
CA ASP A 633 6.03 37.91 28.12
C ASP A 633 6.64 38.29 29.48
N PHE A 634 7.62 37.52 29.95
CA PHE A 634 8.29 37.79 31.22
C PHE A 634 9.04 39.14 31.23
N SER A 635 9.53 39.58 30.07
CA SER A 635 10.20 40.88 29.92
C SER A 635 9.23 42.06 29.93
N VAL A 636 7.97 41.85 29.51
CA VAL A 636 6.92 42.88 29.50
C VAL A 636 6.12 42.81 30.81
N LYS A 637 6.56 43.55 31.83
CA LYS A 637 5.94 43.53 33.16
C LYS A 637 4.71 44.44 33.31
N ASP A 638 4.57 45.42 32.42
CA ASP A 638 3.57 46.50 32.55
C ASP A 638 2.19 46.14 31.99
N THR A 639 2.05 44.97 31.34
CA THR A 639 0.80 44.55 30.70
C THR A 639 0.39 43.18 31.23
N TYR A 640 -0.88 43.05 31.58
CA TYR A 640 -1.45 41.78 32.00
C TYR A 640 -1.54 40.81 30.82
N THR A 641 -1.25 39.54 31.07
CA THR A 641 -1.54 38.44 30.15
C THR A 641 -2.23 37.32 30.92
N GLN A 642 -3.17 36.63 30.26
CA GLN A 642 -3.85 35.51 30.89
C GLN A 642 -2.89 34.31 30.96
N LYS A 643 -2.58 33.86 32.18
CA LYS A 643 -1.63 32.77 32.45
C LYS A 643 -2.34 31.50 32.88
N LEU A 644 -1.63 30.38 32.75
CA LEU A 644 -2.13 29.07 33.14
C LEU A 644 -2.34 28.97 34.66
N SER A 645 -3.51 28.50 35.09
CA SER A 645 -3.79 28.22 36.51
C SER A 645 -3.41 26.77 36.84
N VAL A 646 -2.33 26.58 37.61
CA VAL A 646 -1.85 25.27 38.04
C VAL A 646 -1.68 25.26 39.57
N PRO A 647 -2.20 24.26 40.29
CA PRO A 647 -1.99 24.14 41.72
C PRO A 647 -0.51 23.90 42.07
N LYS A 648 -0.10 24.32 43.27
CA LYS A 648 1.24 24.02 43.79
C LYS A 648 1.30 22.55 44.24
N GLY A 649 1.88 21.68 43.41
CA GLY A 649 2.09 20.26 43.72
C GLY A 649 0.94 19.35 43.29
N LEU A 650 0.86 18.16 43.90
CA LEU A 650 -0.14 17.12 43.61
C LEU A 650 -1.48 17.38 44.31
N SER A 651 -2.17 18.47 43.94
CA SER A 651 -3.53 18.74 44.40
C SER A 651 -4.49 18.92 43.23
N VAL A 652 -5.78 18.74 43.53
CA VAL A 652 -6.89 18.94 42.57
C VAL A 652 -6.99 20.42 42.24
N SER A 653 -7.35 20.76 41.01
CA SER A 653 -7.46 22.15 40.52
C SER A 653 -8.32 23.03 41.45
N ASN A 654 -9.37 22.46 42.04
CA ASN A 654 -10.13 23.10 43.10
C ASN A 654 -10.35 22.16 44.29
N SER A 655 -9.44 22.24 45.26
CA SER A 655 -9.48 21.42 46.48
C SER A 655 -10.65 21.75 47.42
N SER A 656 -11.33 22.88 47.24
CA SER A 656 -12.49 23.25 48.07
C SER A 656 -13.78 22.57 47.64
N VAL A 657 -13.85 22.10 46.39
CA VAL A 657 -15.07 21.54 45.78
C VAL A 657 -15.11 20.02 45.90
N ARG A 658 -13.96 19.33 45.78
CA ARG A 658 -13.88 17.86 45.82
C ARG A 658 -12.50 17.33 46.23
N GLY A 659 -12.48 16.07 46.67
CA GLY A 659 -11.27 15.26 46.80
C GLY A 659 -10.94 14.47 45.53
N TRP A 660 -9.94 13.58 45.62
CA TRP A 660 -9.55 12.68 44.53
C TRP A 660 -10.55 11.56 44.28
N ILE A 661 -11.19 11.01 45.33
CA ILE A 661 -12.17 9.91 45.18
C ILE A 661 -13.57 10.51 45.16
N ILE A 662 -14.37 10.14 44.16
CA ILE A 662 -15.76 10.59 44.03
C ILE A 662 -16.71 9.47 44.40
N HIS A 663 -17.64 9.77 45.29
CA HIS A 663 -18.67 8.83 45.68
C HIS A 663 -19.81 8.81 44.62
N PRO A 664 -20.20 7.63 44.09
CA PRO A 664 -21.14 7.54 42.96
C PRO A 664 -22.58 7.95 43.32
N LEU A 665 -22.93 8.03 44.61
CA LEU A 665 -24.26 8.47 45.05
C LEU A 665 -24.37 9.99 45.27
N GLY A 666 -23.29 10.76 45.06
CA GLY A 666 -23.26 12.20 45.36
C GLY A 666 -22.13 12.56 46.33
N LEU A 667 -21.57 13.77 46.19
CA LEU A 667 -20.67 14.36 47.19
C LEU A 667 -21.44 15.36 48.07
N HIS A 668 -22.09 16.34 47.45
CA HIS A 668 -22.85 17.38 48.15
C HIS A 668 -24.37 17.15 48.10
N LEU A 669 -24.86 16.57 47.01
CA LEU A 669 -26.27 16.30 46.76
C LEU A 669 -26.47 14.84 46.35
N PRO A 670 -27.57 14.17 46.76
CA PRO A 670 -27.86 12.82 46.30
C PRO A 670 -28.09 12.83 44.78
N PHE A 671 -27.30 12.04 44.05
CA PHE A 671 -27.39 11.98 42.60
C PHE A 671 -28.66 11.22 42.16
N PRO A 672 -29.45 11.75 41.20
CA PRO A 672 -30.73 11.15 40.86
C PRO A 672 -30.56 9.82 40.11
N ILE A 673 -31.30 8.79 40.54
CA ILE A 673 -31.22 7.42 39.99
C ILE A 673 -31.57 7.39 38.49
N TRP A 674 -32.56 8.16 38.04
CA TRP A 674 -32.93 8.21 36.63
C TRP A 674 -31.76 8.67 35.76
N MET A 675 -30.93 9.60 36.25
CA MET A 675 -29.75 10.11 35.54
C MET A 675 -28.61 9.08 35.54
N MET A 676 -28.51 8.23 36.57
CA MET A 676 -27.55 7.13 36.59
C MET A 676 -27.77 6.19 35.41
N PHE A 677 -29.02 5.83 35.11
CA PHE A 677 -29.36 5.03 33.93
C PHE A 677 -29.29 5.84 32.63
N ALA A 678 -29.79 7.08 32.62
CA ALA A 678 -29.74 7.92 31.42
C ALA A 678 -28.32 8.26 30.96
N SER A 679 -27.34 8.19 31.86
CA SER A 679 -25.91 8.40 31.55
C SER A 679 -25.31 7.36 30.58
N VAL A 680 -26.03 6.28 30.27
CA VAL A 680 -25.67 5.35 29.17
C VAL A 680 -25.60 6.05 27.82
N LEU A 681 -26.44 7.05 27.57
CA LEU A 681 -26.49 7.79 26.31
C LEU A 681 -25.21 8.63 26.08
N PRO A 682 -24.81 9.52 27.01
CA PRO A 682 -23.52 10.20 26.91
C PRO A 682 -22.33 9.24 26.96
N ALA A 683 -22.42 8.12 27.68
CA ALA A 683 -21.37 7.10 27.66
C ALA A 683 -21.21 6.44 26.29
N LEU A 684 -22.30 6.11 25.61
CA LEU A 684 -22.26 5.59 24.24
C LEU A 684 -21.58 6.58 23.29
N LEU A 685 -21.85 7.88 23.47
CA LEU A 685 -21.23 8.92 22.67
C LEU A 685 -19.71 9.01 22.89
N VAL A 686 -19.27 9.05 24.16
CA VAL A 686 -17.84 9.07 24.51
C VAL A 686 -17.15 7.78 24.05
N PHE A 687 -17.83 6.64 24.18
CA PHE A 687 -17.35 5.36 23.69
C PHE A 687 -17.06 5.42 22.19
N ILE A 688 -18.02 5.90 21.39
CA ILE A 688 -17.87 6.03 19.93
C ILE A 688 -16.70 6.96 19.57
N LEU A 689 -16.57 8.09 20.28
CA LEU A 689 -15.47 9.04 20.07
C LEU A 689 -14.09 8.40 20.32
N ILE A 690 -13.90 7.78 21.48
CA ILE A 690 -12.63 7.14 21.84
C ILE A 690 -12.36 5.93 20.93
N PHE A 691 -13.40 5.16 20.59
CA PHE A 691 -13.31 4.04 19.66
C PHE A 691 -12.81 4.51 18.28
N LEU A 692 -13.44 5.51 17.68
CA LEU A 692 -13.05 6.01 16.36
C LEU A 692 -11.62 6.57 16.38
N GLU A 693 -11.29 7.46 17.31
CA GLU A 693 -9.94 8.05 17.38
C GLU A 693 -8.86 6.99 17.59
N SER A 694 -9.08 6.06 18.52
CA SER A 694 -8.05 5.08 18.89
C SER A 694 -7.86 4.01 17.82
N GLN A 695 -8.95 3.53 17.21
CA GLN A 695 -8.87 2.51 16.16
C GLN A 695 -8.30 3.07 14.86
N ILE A 696 -8.69 4.29 14.45
CA ILE A 696 -8.09 4.97 13.29
C ILE A 696 -6.59 5.20 13.53
N THR A 697 -6.21 5.65 14.72
CA THR A 697 -4.80 5.86 15.05
C THR A 697 -4.01 4.56 15.01
N THR A 698 -4.58 3.47 15.53
CA THR A 698 -3.94 2.13 15.50
C THR A 698 -3.74 1.67 14.06
N LEU A 699 -4.77 1.77 13.20
CA LEU A 699 -4.70 1.46 11.77
C LEU A 699 -3.59 2.25 11.07
N LEU A 700 -3.50 3.54 11.33
CA LEU A 700 -2.57 4.45 10.66
C LEU A 700 -1.10 4.19 11.03
N ILE A 701 -0.86 3.66 12.23
CA ILE A 701 0.48 3.24 12.66
C ILE A 701 0.80 1.85 12.13
N SER A 702 -0.14 0.91 12.18
CA SER A 702 0.07 -0.47 11.73
C SER A 702 -0.02 -0.64 10.22
N LYS A 703 0.18 0.42 9.45
CA LYS A 703 0.15 0.36 7.99
C LYS A 703 1.31 -0.49 7.46
N PRO A 704 1.08 -1.33 6.44
CA PRO A 704 2.10 -2.23 5.91
C PRO A 704 3.30 -1.47 5.32
N GLU A 705 3.12 -0.23 4.83
CA GLU A 705 4.22 0.60 4.31
C GLU A 705 5.32 0.88 5.35
N ARG A 706 5.00 0.81 6.65
CA ARG A 706 5.96 1.04 7.74
C ARG A 706 6.81 -0.18 8.10
N LYS A 707 6.58 -1.34 7.47
CA LYS A 707 7.35 -2.58 7.68
C LYS A 707 7.51 -2.96 9.18
N MET A 708 6.43 -2.84 9.96
CA MET A 708 6.41 -3.25 11.37
C MET A 708 6.29 -4.79 11.48
N VAL A 709 6.97 -5.39 12.46
CA VAL A 709 7.22 -6.85 12.48
C VAL A 709 6.49 -7.54 13.65
N LYS A 710 6.37 -6.89 14.80
CA LYS A 710 5.86 -7.48 16.06
C LYS A 710 4.34 -7.47 16.18
N GLY A 711 3.64 -6.98 15.16
CA GLY A 711 2.18 -6.94 15.09
C GLY A 711 1.51 -5.93 16.03
N SER A 712 0.31 -5.49 15.63
CA SER A 712 -0.58 -4.65 16.41
C SER A 712 -1.78 -5.46 16.93
N GLY A 713 -2.41 -4.99 18.00
CA GLY A 713 -3.63 -5.59 18.55
C GLY A 713 -4.70 -4.52 18.78
N PHE A 714 -5.87 -4.71 18.19
CA PHE A 714 -6.94 -3.70 18.18
C PHE A 714 -7.90 -3.84 19.37
N HIS A 715 -8.10 -5.06 19.88
CA HIS A 715 -9.02 -5.35 20.98
C HIS A 715 -8.40 -5.03 22.33
N LEU A 716 -7.13 -5.42 22.53
CA LEU A 716 -6.43 -5.16 23.80
C LEU A 716 -6.26 -3.65 24.04
N ASP A 717 -5.85 -2.91 23.00
CA ASP A 717 -5.67 -1.46 23.08
C ASP A 717 -6.99 -0.75 23.38
N LEU A 718 -8.09 -1.19 22.75
CA LEU A 718 -9.42 -0.64 23.01
C LEU A 718 -9.87 -0.88 24.46
N LEU A 719 -9.72 -2.12 24.95
CA LEU A 719 -10.08 -2.50 26.31
C LEU A 719 -9.30 -1.68 27.34
N LEU A 720 -7.99 -1.52 27.13
CA LEU A 720 -7.13 -0.75 28.02
C LEU A 720 -7.52 0.73 28.00
N ILE A 721 -7.55 1.39 26.84
CA ILE A 721 -7.79 2.84 26.76
C ILE A 721 -9.13 3.22 27.39
N ILE A 722 -10.23 2.55 27.01
CA ILE A 722 -11.56 2.89 27.52
C ILE A 722 -11.75 2.39 28.96
N GLY A 723 -11.21 1.21 29.29
CA GLY A 723 -11.26 0.66 30.64
C GLY A 723 -10.55 1.55 31.65
N MET A 724 -9.33 1.99 31.36
CA MET A 724 -8.59 2.95 32.17
C MET A 724 -9.30 4.32 32.25
N GLY A 725 -9.91 4.77 31.15
CA GLY A 725 -10.74 5.98 31.12
C GLY A 725 -11.93 5.91 32.08
N GLY A 726 -12.65 4.79 32.07
CA GLY A 726 -13.79 4.54 32.94
C GLY A 726 -13.39 4.41 34.42
N VAL A 727 -12.32 3.70 34.72
CA VAL A 727 -11.76 3.62 36.08
C VAL A 727 -11.23 4.98 36.54
N GLY A 728 -10.56 5.72 35.65
CA GLY A 728 -10.07 7.08 35.91
C GLY A 728 -11.20 8.06 36.27
N ALA A 729 -12.41 7.86 35.75
CA ALA A 729 -13.56 8.68 36.09
C ALA A 729 -13.91 8.62 37.60
N LEU A 730 -13.68 7.47 38.28
CA LEU A 730 -13.86 7.32 39.74
C LEU A 730 -12.95 8.26 40.55
N PHE A 731 -11.78 8.57 39.98
CA PHE A 731 -10.79 9.48 40.56
C PHE A 731 -10.95 10.93 40.07
N GLY A 732 -12.00 11.20 39.28
CA GLY A 732 -12.23 12.52 38.68
C GLY A 732 -11.16 12.90 37.68
N LEU A 733 -10.53 11.89 37.06
CA LEU A 733 -9.56 12.08 36.02
C LEU A 733 -10.25 12.14 34.65
N PRO A 734 -9.72 12.94 33.71
CA PRO A 734 -10.19 12.94 32.34
C PRO A 734 -9.93 11.58 31.69
N TRP A 735 -10.88 11.07 30.91
CA TRP A 735 -10.68 9.95 30.01
C TRP A 735 -9.85 10.42 28.82
N LEU A 736 -9.06 9.52 28.24
CA LEU A 736 -8.11 9.84 27.17
C LEU A 736 -8.36 8.91 25.98
N SER A 737 -7.83 9.29 24.82
CA SER A 737 -7.84 8.47 23.60
C SER A 737 -6.42 8.32 23.06
N ALA A 738 -6.19 7.39 22.13
CA ALA A 738 -4.92 7.36 21.42
C ALA A 738 -4.88 8.52 20.42
N THR A 739 -3.84 9.35 20.52
CA THR A 739 -3.78 10.58 19.72
C THR A 739 -3.00 10.40 18.44
N THR A 740 -3.65 10.70 17.32
CA THR A 740 -3.18 10.37 15.96
C THR A 740 -1.84 11.02 15.63
N VAL A 741 -1.75 12.35 15.73
CA VAL A 741 -0.53 13.09 15.36
C VAL A 741 0.66 12.67 16.22
N ARG A 742 0.48 12.59 17.55
CA ARG A 742 1.57 12.23 18.47
C ARG A 742 2.05 10.79 18.28
N SER A 743 1.14 9.87 18.02
CA SER A 743 1.50 8.47 17.83
C SER A 743 2.20 8.24 16.48
N ILE A 744 1.83 8.98 15.43
CA ILE A 744 2.55 8.97 14.16
C ILE A 744 3.95 9.56 14.32
N THR A 745 4.11 10.73 14.95
CA THR A 745 5.42 11.34 15.12
C THR A 745 6.33 10.49 16.01
N HIS A 746 5.76 9.84 17.02
CA HIS A 746 6.47 8.87 17.85
C HIS A 746 6.98 7.67 17.03
N ALA A 747 6.11 7.07 16.20
CA ALA A 747 6.51 5.99 15.32
C ALA A 747 7.55 6.44 14.29
N ASN A 748 7.39 7.62 13.69
CA ASN A 748 8.32 8.18 12.70
C ASN A 748 9.71 8.45 13.30
N ALA A 749 9.79 8.96 14.53
CA ALA A 749 11.06 9.17 15.23
C ALA A 749 11.83 7.86 15.49
N LEU A 750 11.13 6.73 15.51
CA LEU A 750 11.68 5.38 15.68
C LEU A 750 11.87 4.63 14.36
N THR A 751 11.53 5.24 13.23
CA THR A 751 11.75 4.68 11.90
C THR A 751 13.23 4.77 11.55
N VAL A 752 13.77 3.68 11.01
CA VAL A 752 15.12 3.64 10.45
C VAL A 752 14.99 3.65 8.93
N MET A 753 15.57 4.68 8.31
CA MET A 753 15.62 4.86 6.87
C MET A 753 16.99 4.40 6.35
N VAL A 754 17.00 3.61 5.28
CA VAL A 754 18.23 3.23 4.56
C VAL A 754 18.35 4.12 3.33
N LYS A 755 19.54 4.70 3.18
CA LYS A 755 19.93 5.40 1.96
C LYS A 755 20.57 4.38 1.03
N ASP A 756 19.89 4.07 -0.07
CA ASP A 756 20.47 3.21 -1.11
C ASP A 756 21.76 3.87 -1.65
N SER A 757 22.80 3.08 -1.88
CA SER A 757 24.14 3.55 -2.28
C SER A 757 24.17 4.23 -3.66
N THR A 758 23.05 4.18 -4.39
CA THR A 758 22.86 4.85 -5.66
C THR A 758 22.61 6.36 -5.46
N PRO A 759 23.45 7.25 -6.04
CA PRO A 759 23.22 8.68 -5.96
C PRO A 759 21.87 9.06 -6.58
N GLY A 760 20.98 9.66 -5.78
CA GLY A 760 19.66 10.13 -6.20
C GLY A 760 18.46 9.24 -5.84
N ALA A 761 18.67 8.05 -5.24
CA ALA A 761 17.57 7.22 -4.77
C ALA A 761 16.93 7.80 -3.49
N ALA A 762 15.59 7.85 -3.46
CA ALA A 762 14.84 8.28 -2.29
C ALA A 762 15.07 7.29 -1.12
N PRO A 763 15.23 7.78 0.11
CA PRO A 763 15.47 6.93 1.27
C PRO A 763 14.30 5.96 1.48
N GLN A 764 14.60 4.67 1.62
CA GLN A 764 13.58 3.63 1.84
C GLN A 764 13.45 3.29 3.33
N ILE A 765 12.22 3.05 3.79
CA ILE A 765 11.99 2.54 5.15
C ILE A 765 12.55 1.12 5.25
N GLN A 766 13.46 0.90 6.19
CA GLN A 766 13.98 -0.44 6.48
C GLN A 766 13.10 -1.14 7.52
N SER A 767 12.93 -0.49 8.68
CA SER A 767 12.12 -1.01 9.78
C SER A 767 11.81 0.09 10.80
N VAL A 768 10.79 -0.13 11.63
CA VAL A 768 10.48 0.73 12.80
C VAL A 768 10.90 0.00 14.07
N ARG A 769 11.59 0.69 14.98
CA ARG A 769 11.99 0.13 16.27
C ARG A 769 10.79 0.07 17.21
N GLU A 770 10.19 -1.11 17.30
CA GLU A 770 9.06 -1.39 18.19
C GLU A 770 9.54 -1.68 19.61
N GLN A 771 9.27 -0.76 20.54
CA GLN A 771 9.68 -0.88 21.94
C GLN A 771 8.66 -0.22 22.88
N ARG A 772 8.77 -0.49 24.19
CA ARG A 772 7.86 0.00 25.24
C ARG A 772 8.42 1.14 26.09
N ILE A 773 9.75 1.26 26.13
CA ILE A 773 10.44 2.14 27.08
C ILE A 773 10.25 3.61 26.73
N SER A 774 10.17 3.99 25.45
CA SER A 774 10.00 5.39 25.07
C SER A 774 8.67 5.96 25.58
N GLY A 775 7.57 5.24 25.34
CA GLY A 775 6.24 5.63 25.80
C GLY A 775 6.17 5.67 27.33
N LEU A 776 6.78 4.68 27.99
CA LEU A 776 6.88 4.62 29.44
C LEU A 776 7.64 5.83 30.02
N LEU A 777 8.82 6.14 29.48
CA LEU A 777 9.64 7.27 29.93
C LEU A 777 8.96 8.61 29.67
N VAL A 778 8.31 8.76 28.51
CA VAL A 778 7.49 9.94 28.20
C VAL A 778 6.38 10.12 29.24
N ALA A 779 5.64 9.05 29.56
CA ALA A 779 4.54 9.12 30.53
C ALA A 779 5.04 9.45 31.95
N VAL A 780 6.17 8.87 32.37
CA VAL A 780 6.84 9.20 33.64
C VAL A 780 7.27 10.67 33.66
N LEU A 781 7.94 11.15 32.61
CA LEU A 781 8.38 12.54 32.51
C LEU A 781 7.22 13.52 32.57
N VAL A 782 6.10 13.24 31.86
CA VAL A 782 4.87 14.05 31.92
C VAL A 782 4.31 14.10 33.36
N GLY A 783 4.34 12.98 34.09
CA GLY A 783 3.94 12.95 35.50
C GLY A 783 4.85 13.80 36.39
N VAL A 784 6.16 13.72 36.18
CA VAL A 784 7.15 14.53 36.91
C VAL A 784 6.98 16.04 36.62
N SER A 785 6.49 16.42 35.44
CA SER A 785 6.22 17.81 35.08
C SER A 785 5.22 18.52 36.01
N ILE A 786 4.41 17.78 36.79
CA ILE A 786 3.52 18.37 37.81
C ILE A 786 4.33 19.12 38.87
N LEU A 787 5.54 18.65 39.20
CA LEU A 787 6.45 19.32 40.14
C LEU A 787 6.92 20.68 39.60
N MET A 788 6.85 20.89 38.28
CA MET A 788 7.17 22.15 37.63
C MET A 788 6.00 23.16 37.66
N GLY A 789 4.95 22.93 38.47
CA GLY A 789 3.78 23.82 38.60
C GLY A 789 4.09 25.33 38.63
N PRO A 790 5.06 25.81 39.44
CA PRO A 790 5.44 27.22 39.44
C PRO A 790 5.96 27.72 38.09
N ILE A 791 6.73 26.90 37.36
CA ILE A 791 7.24 27.24 36.02
C ILE A 791 6.10 27.22 35.00
N LEU A 792 5.20 26.24 35.08
CA LEU A 792 4.05 26.12 34.19
C LEU A 792 3.07 27.29 34.33
N SER A 793 2.94 27.86 35.55
CA SER A 793 2.11 29.04 35.80
C SER A 793 2.63 30.33 35.16
N LEU A 794 3.88 30.34 34.67
CA LEU A 794 4.43 31.49 33.94
C LEU A 794 3.99 31.52 32.47
N ILE A 795 3.49 30.41 31.92
CA ILE A 795 3.16 30.29 30.51
C ILE A 795 1.87 31.06 30.20
N PRO A 796 1.91 32.07 29.29
CA PRO A 796 0.73 32.77 28.84
C PRO A 796 -0.14 31.87 27.94
N LEU A 797 -1.45 31.93 28.11
CA LEU A 797 -2.41 31.18 27.26
C LEU A 797 -2.29 31.56 25.78
N ALA A 798 -1.95 32.82 25.48
CA ALA A 798 -1.74 33.31 24.11
C ALA A 798 -0.60 32.56 23.37
N VAL A 799 0.47 32.18 24.07
CA VAL A 799 1.57 31.38 23.49
C VAL A 799 1.05 30.01 23.08
N LEU A 800 0.20 29.40 23.92
CA LEU A 800 -0.39 28.09 23.63
C LEU A 800 -1.39 28.15 22.47
N PHE A 801 -2.10 29.25 22.28
CA PHE A 801 -2.93 29.48 21.08
C PHE A 801 -2.08 29.50 19.81
N GLY A 802 -0.88 30.09 19.85
CA GLY A 802 0.06 30.04 18.72
C GLY A 802 0.47 28.60 18.36
N ILE A 803 0.67 27.75 19.37
CA ILE A 803 0.93 26.32 19.18
C ILE A 803 -0.29 25.57 18.67
N PHE A 804 -1.51 25.90 19.11
CA PHE A 804 -2.72 25.31 18.53
C PHE A 804 -2.90 25.65 17.06
N LEU A 805 -2.63 26.90 16.67
CA LEU A 805 -2.65 27.29 15.27
C LEU A 805 -1.60 26.50 14.47
N TYR A 806 -0.39 26.37 15.03
CA TYR A 806 0.67 25.56 14.42
C TYR A 806 0.22 24.12 14.22
N MET A 807 -0.25 23.42 15.25
CA MET A 807 -0.73 22.04 15.16
C MET A 807 -1.91 21.88 14.20
N GLY A 808 -2.83 22.84 14.17
CA GLY A 808 -3.94 22.88 13.22
C GLY A 808 -3.45 22.95 11.77
N VAL A 809 -2.52 23.84 11.46
CA VAL A 809 -1.97 24.00 10.10
C VAL A 809 -1.07 22.84 9.69
N THR A 810 -0.20 22.36 10.59
CA THR A 810 0.72 21.27 10.27
C THR A 810 0.00 19.94 10.05
N SER A 811 -1.12 19.70 10.75
CA SER A 811 -1.93 18.49 10.58
C SER A 811 -2.66 18.39 9.22
N LEU A 812 -2.77 19.50 8.46
CA LEU A 812 -3.29 19.47 7.08
C LEU A 812 -2.30 18.87 6.07
N SER A 813 -1.01 18.87 6.41
CA SER A 813 0.06 18.33 5.57
C SER A 813 0.03 16.80 5.60
N GLY A 814 0.06 16.16 4.42
CA GLY A 814 0.01 14.70 4.29
C GLY A 814 -1.40 14.11 4.16
N ILE A 815 -2.45 14.94 4.10
CA ILE A 815 -3.83 14.50 3.84
C ILE A 815 -4.12 14.63 2.34
N GLN A 816 -4.46 13.52 1.65
CA GLN A 816 -4.71 13.52 0.20
C GLN A 816 -5.91 14.37 -0.19
N LEU A 817 -6.96 14.43 0.65
CA LEU A 817 -8.07 15.36 0.46
C LEU A 817 -7.60 16.81 0.44
N PHE A 818 -6.65 17.21 1.29
CA PHE A 818 -6.10 18.57 1.29
C PHE A 818 -5.24 18.81 0.05
N ASP A 819 -4.42 17.84 -0.37
CA ASP A 819 -3.64 17.93 -1.61
C ASP A 819 -4.56 18.05 -2.84
N ARG A 820 -5.62 17.24 -2.91
CA ARG A 820 -6.66 17.32 -3.96
C ARG A 820 -7.44 18.62 -3.93
N LEU A 821 -7.69 19.17 -2.73
CA LEU A 821 -8.28 20.49 -2.57
C LEU A 821 -7.37 21.56 -3.17
N LEU A 822 -6.05 21.49 -2.94
CA LEU A 822 -5.09 22.40 -3.58
C LEU A 822 -5.03 22.20 -5.09
N LEU A 823 -5.19 20.95 -5.59
CA LEU A 823 -5.23 20.66 -7.03
C LEU A 823 -6.46 21.27 -7.74
N LEU A 824 -7.57 21.57 -7.04
CA LEU A 824 -8.68 22.35 -7.61
C LEU A 824 -8.24 23.76 -8.03
N PHE A 825 -7.25 24.34 -7.33
CA PHE A 825 -6.72 25.67 -7.60
C PHE A 825 -5.46 25.64 -8.48
N LYS A 826 -4.91 24.46 -8.78
CA LYS A 826 -3.75 24.30 -9.68
C LYS A 826 -4.19 23.94 -11.11
N PRO A 827 -3.63 24.58 -12.15
CA PRO A 827 -3.93 24.19 -13.53
C PRO A 827 -3.52 22.72 -13.79
N PRO A 828 -4.25 21.99 -14.66
CA PRO A 828 -3.93 20.58 -14.98
C PRO A 828 -2.50 20.33 -15.45
N LYS A 829 -1.85 21.34 -16.03
CA LYS A 829 -0.45 21.29 -16.49
C LYS A 829 0.56 21.09 -15.35
N TYR A 830 0.22 21.51 -14.13
CA TYR A 830 1.07 21.43 -12.95
C TYR A 830 0.64 20.30 -12.01
N HIS A 831 -0.18 19.36 -12.49
CA HIS A 831 -0.60 18.24 -11.66
C HIS A 831 0.56 17.25 -11.48
N PRO A 832 0.81 16.79 -10.24
CA PRO A 832 1.91 15.88 -9.96
C PRO A 832 1.63 14.49 -10.53
N VAL A 833 2.69 13.72 -10.70
CA VAL A 833 2.72 12.41 -11.38
C VAL A 833 2.25 11.29 -10.42
N VAL A 834 1.05 11.43 -9.85
CA VAL A 834 0.50 10.55 -8.79
C VAL A 834 -0.60 9.63 -9.36
N PRO A 835 -0.82 8.39 -8.86
CA PRO A 835 -1.75 7.43 -9.46
C PRO A 835 -3.18 7.97 -9.67
N TYR A 836 -3.72 8.74 -8.72
CA TYR A 836 -5.04 9.37 -8.83
C TYR A 836 -5.09 10.60 -9.75
N VAL A 837 -3.96 11.06 -10.28
CA VAL A 837 -3.93 12.09 -11.34
C VAL A 837 -3.79 11.42 -12.70
N LYS A 838 -3.02 10.34 -12.80
CA LYS A 838 -2.79 9.59 -14.04
C LYS A 838 -3.98 8.73 -14.47
N ARG A 839 -4.55 7.97 -13.53
CA ARG A 839 -5.51 6.89 -13.85
C ARG A 839 -6.97 7.34 -13.85
N VAL A 840 -7.30 8.45 -13.17
CA VAL A 840 -8.67 8.98 -13.15
C VAL A 840 -8.75 10.34 -13.84
N LYS A 841 -9.85 10.57 -14.56
CA LYS A 841 -10.08 11.84 -15.27
C LYS A 841 -10.15 13.00 -14.27
N THR A 842 -9.52 14.12 -14.59
CA THR A 842 -9.41 15.31 -13.72
C THR A 842 -10.76 15.80 -13.19
N TRP A 843 -11.80 15.85 -14.05
CA TRP A 843 -13.15 16.24 -13.63
C TRP A 843 -13.77 15.26 -12.62
N ARG A 844 -13.52 13.94 -12.77
CA ARG A 844 -14.02 12.92 -11.82
C ARG A 844 -13.30 13.03 -10.47
N MET A 845 -12.00 13.30 -10.47
CA MET A 845 -11.26 13.62 -9.23
C MET A 845 -11.85 14.85 -8.52
N HIS A 846 -12.17 15.92 -9.26
CA HIS A 846 -12.78 17.13 -8.69
C HIS A 846 -14.21 16.89 -8.18
N LEU A 847 -15.00 16.05 -8.86
CA LEU A 847 -16.32 15.64 -8.39
C LEU A 847 -16.23 14.88 -7.06
N PHE A 848 -15.30 13.92 -6.96
CA PHE A 848 -15.05 13.17 -5.73
C PHE A 848 -14.67 14.09 -4.57
N THR A 849 -13.73 15.01 -4.82
CA THR A 849 -13.26 15.99 -3.84
C THR A 849 -14.40 16.93 -3.42
N SER A 850 -15.26 17.34 -4.36
CA SER A 850 -16.45 18.15 -4.07
C SER A 850 -17.42 17.44 -3.13
N ILE A 851 -17.66 16.13 -3.32
CA ILE A 851 -18.50 15.33 -2.41
C ILE A 851 -17.90 15.30 -1.00
N GLN A 852 -16.57 15.13 -0.88
CA GLN A 852 -15.89 15.18 0.42
C GLN A 852 -16.02 16.55 1.10
N ILE A 853 -15.88 17.64 0.36
CA ILE A 853 -16.07 19.01 0.87
C ILE A 853 -17.51 19.20 1.35
N ILE A 854 -18.52 18.72 0.62
CA ILE A 854 -19.92 18.78 1.05
C ILE A 854 -20.11 18.04 2.39
N CYS A 855 -19.55 16.84 2.52
CA CYS A 855 -19.59 16.09 3.79
C CYS A 855 -18.92 16.87 4.93
N LEU A 856 -17.77 17.47 4.67
CA LEU A 856 -17.05 18.31 5.63
C LEU A 856 -17.88 19.53 6.05
N VAL A 857 -18.56 20.19 5.11
CA VAL A 857 -19.46 21.32 5.40
C VAL A 857 -20.64 20.88 6.25
N VAL A 858 -21.27 19.73 5.96
CA VAL A 858 -22.34 19.18 6.79
C VAL A 858 -21.86 18.92 8.22
N LEU A 859 -20.70 18.28 8.38
CA LEU A 859 -20.09 18.03 9.69
C LEU A 859 -19.77 19.35 10.42
N TRP A 860 -19.29 20.37 9.71
CA TRP A 860 -18.99 21.68 10.26
C TRP A 860 -20.24 22.43 10.75
N VAL A 861 -21.31 22.39 9.96
CA VAL A 861 -22.60 23.00 10.31
C VAL A 861 -23.15 22.35 11.57
N VAL A 862 -23.13 21.02 11.64
CA VAL A 862 -23.57 20.27 12.82
C VAL A 862 -22.73 20.62 14.05
N LYS A 863 -21.41 20.72 13.89
CA LYS A 863 -20.49 21.15 14.96
C LYS A 863 -20.81 22.55 15.49
N SER A 864 -21.25 23.46 14.62
CA SER A 864 -21.51 24.86 14.98
C SER A 864 -22.73 25.03 15.89
N PHE A 865 -23.68 24.09 15.84
CA PHE A 865 -24.84 24.09 16.74
C PHE A 865 -24.55 23.31 18.02
N GLN A 866 -24.41 24.01 19.15
CA GLN A 866 -24.03 23.40 20.43
C GLN A 866 -24.99 22.29 20.91
N ALA A 867 -26.27 22.36 20.54
CA ALA A 867 -27.27 21.33 20.85
C ALA A 867 -27.13 20.05 19.99
N ILE A 868 -26.61 20.15 18.77
CA ILE A 868 -26.54 19.06 17.77
C ILE A 868 -25.10 18.54 17.63
N SER A 869 -24.09 19.28 18.13
CA SER A 869 -22.67 18.91 18.10
C SER A 869 -22.38 17.53 18.69
N LEU A 870 -23.18 17.09 19.67
CA LEU A 870 -23.11 15.74 20.25
C LEU A 870 -23.42 14.61 19.26
N ILE A 871 -24.09 14.89 18.13
CA ILE A 871 -24.43 13.90 17.10
C ILE A 871 -23.28 13.72 16.08
N LEU A 872 -22.27 14.58 16.12
CA LEU A 872 -21.15 14.61 15.16
C LEU A 872 -20.49 13.25 14.89
N PRO A 873 -20.24 12.39 15.90
CA PRO A 873 -19.64 11.07 15.65
C PRO A 873 -20.55 10.12 14.87
N PHE A 874 -21.87 10.22 15.04
CA PHE A 874 -22.83 9.41 14.28
C PHE A 874 -22.87 9.82 12.81
N ILE A 875 -22.80 11.13 12.53
CA ILE A 875 -22.74 11.64 11.16
C ILE A 875 -21.42 11.26 10.51
N LEU A 876 -20.32 11.23 11.27
CA LEU A 876 -19.06 10.72 10.77
C LEU A 876 -19.18 9.25 10.38
N ILE A 877 -19.79 8.40 11.22
CA ILE A 877 -20.03 6.99 10.88
C ILE A 877 -20.93 6.87 9.64
N LEU A 878 -21.92 7.75 9.46
CA LEU A 878 -22.79 7.76 8.28
C LEU A 878 -22.02 8.04 6.96
N THR A 879 -20.82 8.63 7.02
CA THR A 879 -19.95 8.77 5.83
C THR A 879 -19.39 7.42 5.35
N VAL A 880 -19.34 6.39 6.20
CA VAL A 880 -18.90 5.03 5.84
C VAL A 880 -19.87 4.36 4.84
N PRO A 881 -21.19 4.23 5.12
CA PRO A 881 -22.13 3.69 4.15
C PRO A 881 -22.31 4.62 2.94
N LEU A 882 -22.18 5.94 3.07
CA LEU A 882 -22.09 6.85 1.93
C LEU A 882 -20.95 6.44 0.97
N ARG A 883 -19.76 6.17 1.51
CA ARG A 883 -18.62 5.69 0.71
C ARG A 883 -18.85 4.30 0.12
N ARG A 884 -19.48 3.38 0.86
CA ARG A 884 -19.63 1.98 0.44
C ARG A 884 -20.82 1.72 -0.49
N LEU A 885 -21.91 2.48 -0.37
CA LEU A 885 -23.15 2.24 -1.09
C LEU A 885 -23.39 3.28 -2.18
N LEU A 886 -23.14 4.57 -1.90
CA LEU A 886 -23.50 5.65 -2.81
C LEU A 886 -22.37 6.00 -3.80
N LEU A 887 -21.11 5.98 -3.38
CA LEU A 887 -19.99 6.29 -4.30
C LEU A 887 -19.80 5.25 -5.42
N PRO A 888 -19.98 3.93 -5.21
CA PRO A 888 -19.91 2.95 -6.31
C PRO A 888 -21.01 3.10 -7.36
N LEU A 889 -22.09 3.85 -7.06
CA LEU A 889 -23.11 4.19 -8.06
C LEU A 889 -22.62 5.26 -9.05
N ILE A 890 -21.64 6.08 -8.65
CA ILE A 890 -21.14 7.23 -9.42
C ILE A 890 -19.78 6.92 -10.06
N PHE A 891 -18.92 6.17 -9.36
CA PHE A 891 -17.55 5.88 -9.75
C PHE A 891 -17.33 4.39 -9.95
N ARG A 892 -16.43 4.02 -10.88
CA ARG A 892 -16.03 2.62 -11.05
C ARG A 892 -15.17 2.16 -9.88
N GLU A 893 -15.17 0.86 -9.57
CA GLU A 893 -14.36 0.33 -8.48
C GLU A 893 -12.86 0.65 -8.63
N LEU A 894 -12.34 0.62 -9.86
CA LEU A 894 -10.94 0.97 -10.14
C LEU A 894 -10.65 2.46 -9.87
N GLU A 895 -11.58 3.36 -10.20
CA GLU A 895 -11.44 4.79 -9.89
C GLU A 895 -11.45 5.04 -8.38
N LEU A 896 -12.36 4.37 -7.65
CA LEU A 896 -12.44 4.46 -6.19
C LEU A 896 -11.21 3.84 -5.52
N LYS A 897 -10.71 2.71 -6.03
CA LYS A 897 -9.44 2.12 -5.61
C LYS A 897 -8.32 3.14 -5.80
N CYS A 898 -8.19 3.81 -6.95
CA CYS A 898 -7.13 4.82 -7.12
C CYS A 898 -7.30 6.07 -6.24
N LEU A 899 -8.53 6.52 -5.98
CA LEU A 899 -8.84 7.71 -5.17
C LEU A 899 -8.74 7.47 -3.65
N ASP A 900 -8.88 6.21 -3.21
CA ASP A 900 -8.78 5.76 -1.82
C ASP A 900 -7.56 4.83 -1.59
N ALA A 901 -6.71 4.58 -2.59
CA ALA A 901 -5.61 3.63 -2.51
C ALA A 901 -4.66 4.03 -1.38
N ASP A 902 -4.23 3.03 -0.61
CA ASP A 902 -3.21 3.20 0.42
C ASP A 902 -1.79 3.35 -0.17
N ASP A 903 -1.63 3.27 -1.50
CA ASP A 903 -0.37 3.36 -2.25
C ASP A 903 0.33 4.73 -2.22
N ALA A 904 -0.07 5.64 -1.31
CA ALA A 904 0.71 6.84 -1.08
C ALA A 904 1.97 6.44 -0.29
N LYS A 905 3.15 6.58 -0.92
CA LYS A 905 4.42 6.62 -0.19
C LYS A 905 4.22 7.55 1.02
N PRO A 906 4.57 7.12 2.25
CA PRO A 906 4.45 7.99 3.41
C PRO A 906 5.22 9.27 3.13
N ASN A 907 4.50 10.39 3.07
CA ASN A 907 5.09 11.70 2.89
C ASN A 907 5.78 12.05 4.22
N PHE A 908 7.03 11.64 4.36
CA PHE A 908 7.86 12.18 5.41
C PHE A 908 8.23 13.59 5.00
N ASP A 909 8.25 14.53 5.95
CA ASP A 909 8.94 15.81 5.77
C ASP A 909 10.47 15.62 5.49
N GLU A 910 10.94 14.38 5.33
CA GLU A 910 12.32 13.89 5.28
C GLU A 910 12.60 13.08 4.00
N GLU A 911 12.24 13.58 2.81
CA GLU A 911 13.01 13.20 1.63
C GLU A 911 14.40 13.84 1.75
N GLU A 912 15.34 13.12 2.37
CA GLU A 912 16.75 13.52 2.47
C GLU A 912 17.38 13.63 1.08
N GLY A 913 17.20 14.77 0.42
CA GLY A 913 17.84 15.08 -0.85
C GLY A 913 17.02 15.92 -1.83
N GLN A 914 15.73 16.15 -1.61
CA GLN A 914 14.96 17.09 -2.44
C GLN A 914 14.96 18.47 -1.79
N ASP A 915 16.05 19.21 -2.05
CA ASP A 915 16.07 20.66 -1.85
C ASP A 915 14.96 21.27 -2.71
N GLU A 916 14.22 22.27 -2.21
CA GLU A 916 13.12 22.95 -2.95
C GLU A 916 13.63 23.59 -4.27
N TYR A 917 14.95 23.67 -4.44
CA TYR A 917 15.67 24.12 -5.62
C TYR A 917 16.09 23.02 -6.62
N ASN A 918 15.94 21.74 -6.30
CA ASN A 918 16.20 20.65 -7.27
C ASN A 918 15.07 20.50 -8.31
N GLU A 919 13.89 21.08 -8.08
CA GLU A 919 12.78 21.12 -9.05
C GLU A 919 12.78 22.38 -9.93
N ALA A 920 13.63 23.37 -9.65
CA ALA A 920 13.78 24.53 -10.52
C ALA A 920 14.72 24.16 -11.68
N PRO A 921 14.28 24.14 -12.96
CA PRO A 921 15.22 24.11 -14.06
C PRO A 921 16.12 25.34 -13.91
N MET A 922 17.43 25.14 -13.79
CA MET A 922 18.37 26.26 -13.85
C MET A 922 18.09 27.03 -15.15
N PRO A 923 17.92 28.36 -15.10
CA PRO A 923 17.88 29.13 -16.33
C PRO A 923 19.22 28.93 -17.03
N VAL A 924 19.18 28.34 -18.24
CA VAL A 924 20.31 28.24 -19.15
C VAL A 924 20.67 29.63 -19.66
#